data_AF-A0A1F2YP48-F1
#
_entry.id   AF-A0A1F2YP48-F1
#
_cell.length_a   1.000
_cell.length_b   1.000
_cell.length_c   1.000
_cell.angle_alpha   90.00
_cell.angle_beta   90.00
_cell.angle_gamma   90.00
#
_symmetry.space_group_name_H-M   'P 1'
#
loop_
_entity.id
_entity.type
_entity.pdbx_description
1 polymer ?
#
loop_
_entity_poly.entity_id
_entity_poly.type
_entity_poly.pdbx_seq_one_letter_code
_entity_poly.pdbx_strand_id
1 'polypeptide(L)'
;MAILACLPLSVTAKAANYEEIAALREQLATATLAVAELTTKAESLQQSLDILDRKKATKPDETSLSSQKDALQKERENINSSLPAIASIQSKMDADKEAVRDSYMELKGYIERLDRLQTQNVTKTILSLALETAQEIKEAINPSGKPVEIVKWAVEKAADPVVKAIVSYGGPEYYTRKMQGLSTQAASVTPELQRLKDLASLSLDGWRSYMVKYEDKAFEGNNGLILGKVRVLLEQAEKARWVLVDLYNQMDREIKDMDVDQTNLKELLAEIDKQLADLDAQDKTTKSDIWKNLASEKEKITQELSDIKEKLATEKQKLANIQNKLKSKINQQDTSPIEDQVANYKTLHKRLTDSIPGYQAQADMVEANLDSATNAYAAIPEMKRDQQKEMDEVVGWTLEHPTYPYPTEGMTDKTALENTRKYQENWMKTRERHLAEKRTTANQMDGLANSLEAEINATPNDPTSEHILRNALSTAGSKVYTALQEALRVAYENSHGFSNSTTQRLEKLRAEMKALLDTPLPASPYAKSKTIAQENLNLSNDIAYVAQTTILHLRNYAQRELAALQEEGRFLDGQKKEQAKTLDKYQKEIASRQETYRYAAKTFLNQGSDYLRRLEDLLQARQAYSQFLDSAKKAGILEKTDANGYRISQEWINTTVKNTSMTCPAVDLLQEKLSSRAAQSSRLFSQMMSAQRLSNIGTSGAPLSDWAKTNESGLYSSVESLNRQLEQARHDLAQIPQTVIQDPITTFSNSISSNNAFLIGSSSELFTQMQKTSRELEALVKIAILEAEHYNKAARMTEEEQKKMRDWVAQLKKRQQTDFGCFDSEHAFNKNLTPKIDELAELVKKLAKKPLYVDGQKTIADLKTLLTDTRNLFISYDDGYKKAVSSLRTRLYELETPFLKNEKGFSPGDVTTIRQHLHDIGEALRAHEIRVLDMQSRPESISNPQIQALYQSFITAYGASDLRGILALLGPDWQGGDGSDARDVEEYLSNSFRVFDRIQYKISGFTAKTLGDGSAQVSYSVKIAGENRRQHLTHEEESQIVEQVGLVDGQPRILRTISGNQWLR
;
A
#
# COMPACT_ATOMS: atom_id res chain seq x y z
N MET A 1 -95.55 55.28 -33.90
CA MET A 1 -95.53 54.50 -32.65
C MET A 1 -94.53 55.21 -31.74
N ALA A 2 -94.88 56.14 -30.85
CA ALA A 2 -95.99 56.24 -29.89
C ALA A 2 -96.01 55.07 -28.89
N ILE A 3 -95.92 55.43 -27.60
CA ILE A 3 -95.99 54.61 -26.37
C ILE A 3 -94.63 54.11 -25.86
N LEU A 4 -93.97 54.93 -25.03
CA LEU A 4 -93.52 54.60 -23.65
C LEU A 4 -92.62 55.72 -23.12
N ALA A 5 -93.24 56.88 -22.87
CA ALA A 5 -92.88 57.69 -21.72
C ALA A 5 -93.71 57.19 -20.53
N CYS A 6 -93.08 57.15 -19.34
CA CYS A 6 -93.59 56.88 -17.99
C CYS A 6 -93.06 55.57 -17.36
N LEU A 7 -92.06 55.72 -16.47
CA LEU A 7 -91.88 55.06 -15.16
C LEU A 7 -90.60 55.64 -14.47
N PRO A 8 -90.45 55.58 -13.13
CA PRO A 8 -90.09 56.75 -12.33
C PRO A 8 -88.59 56.92 -12.03
N LEU A 9 -88.21 58.19 -11.86
CA LEU A 9 -86.88 58.73 -11.49
C LEU A 9 -86.38 58.36 -10.07
N SER A 10 -86.76 57.21 -9.49
CA SER A 10 -86.38 56.85 -8.10
C SER A 10 -85.55 55.57 -7.94
N VAL A 11 -85.10 54.92 -9.01
CA VAL A 11 -84.30 53.67 -8.95
C VAL A 11 -82.82 53.86 -9.30
N THR A 12 -82.43 54.93 -9.98
CA THR A 12 -81.03 55.18 -10.40
C THR A 12 -80.12 55.73 -9.29
N ALA A 13 -80.68 56.33 -8.24
CA ALA A 13 -79.88 56.86 -7.12
C ALA A 13 -79.38 55.79 -6.14
N LYS A 14 -79.93 54.56 -6.18
CA LYS A 14 -79.54 53.47 -5.26
C LYS A 14 -78.50 52.51 -5.84
N ALA A 15 -78.50 52.26 -7.16
CA ALA A 15 -77.49 51.42 -7.81
C ALA A 15 -76.07 52.03 -7.77
N ALA A 16 -75.96 53.35 -7.98
CA ALA A 16 -74.68 54.08 -7.90
C ALA A 16 -74.06 54.04 -6.49
N ASN A 17 -74.88 53.90 -5.45
CA ASN A 17 -74.43 53.91 -4.07
C ASN A 17 -73.72 52.59 -3.68
N TYR A 18 -74.07 51.46 -4.33
CA TYR A 18 -73.51 50.14 -4.04
C TYR A 18 -72.21 49.84 -4.79
N GLU A 19 -72.10 50.25 -6.06
CA GLU A 19 -70.81 50.23 -6.78
C GLU A 19 -69.76 51.07 -6.04
N GLU A 20 -70.16 52.22 -5.51
CA GLU A 20 -69.25 53.11 -4.81
C GLU A 20 -68.77 52.51 -3.46
N ILE A 21 -69.64 51.81 -2.73
CA ILE A 21 -69.24 51.11 -1.49
C ILE A 21 -68.36 49.90 -1.78
N ALA A 22 -68.70 49.10 -2.80
CA ALA A 22 -67.90 47.95 -3.21
C ALA A 22 -66.51 48.39 -3.67
N ALA A 23 -66.45 49.44 -4.50
CA ALA A 23 -65.19 50.06 -4.92
C ALA A 23 -64.40 50.63 -3.73
N LEU A 24 -65.06 51.24 -2.74
CA LEU A 24 -64.39 51.73 -1.53
C LEU A 24 -63.89 50.59 -0.63
N ARG A 25 -64.58 49.45 -0.55
CA ARG A 25 -64.11 48.26 0.19
C ARG A 25 -62.96 47.57 -0.50
N GLU A 26 -63.01 47.49 -1.83
CA GLU A 26 -61.91 46.98 -2.64
C GLU A 26 -60.68 47.89 -2.54
N GLN A 27 -60.87 49.21 -2.61
CA GLN A 27 -59.82 50.19 -2.33
C GLN A 27 -59.30 50.06 -0.90
N LEU A 28 -60.17 49.80 0.07
CA LEU A 28 -59.77 49.61 1.47
C LEU A 28 -58.91 48.36 1.63
N ALA A 29 -59.34 47.23 1.06
CA ALA A 29 -58.59 45.98 1.08
C ALA A 29 -57.24 46.12 0.38
N THR A 30 -57.23 46.77 -0.79
CA THR A 30 -56.02 47.03 -1.58
C THR A 30 -55.05 47.94 -0.82
N ALA A 31 -55.52 49.04 -0.23
CA ALA A 31 -54.69 49.93 0.56
C ALA A 31 -54.22 49.28 1.88
N THR A 32 -55.03 48.41 2.49
CA THR A 32 -54.64 47.68 3.71
C THR A 32 -53.56 46.66 3.41
N LEU A 33 -53.70 45.93 2.29
CA LEU A 33 -52.70 44.99 1.80
C LEU A 33 -51.40 45.70 1.44
N ALA A 34 -51.46 46.81 0.70
CA ALA A 34 -50.29 47.61 0.34
C ALA A 34 -49.55 48.16 1.58
N VAL A 35 -50.28 48.62 2.60
CA VAL A 35 -49.68 49.05 3.88
C VAL A 35 -49.04 47.88 4.62
N ALA A 36 -49.67 46.71 4.65
CA ALA A 36 -49.11 45.51 5.27
C ALA A 36 -47.82 45.04 4.57
N GLU A 37 -47.85 44.93 3.23
CA GLU A 37 -46.70 44.53 2.41
C GLU A 37 -45.52 45.49 2.56
N LEU A 38 -45.77 46.80 2.49
CA LEU A 38 -44.74 47.82 2.67
C LEU A 38 -44.19 47.83 4.10
N THR A 39 -45.01 47.53 5.11
CA THR A 39 -44.57 47.41 6.51
C THR A 39 -43.64 46.20 6.68
N THR A 40 -44.05 45.02 6.20
CA THR A 40 -43.23 43.80 6.24
C THR A 40 -41.93 43.98 5.47
N LYS A 41 -41.97 44.63 4.30
CA LYS A 41 -40.77 44.92 3.51
C LYS A 41 -39.81 45.89 4.23
N ALA A 42 -40.34 46.92 4.88
CA ALA A 42 -39.53 47.84 5.69
C ALA A 42 -38.86 47.15 6.88
N GLU A 43 -39.59 46.28 7.58
CA GLU A 43 -39.06 45.48 8.70
C GLU A 43 -37.97 44.50 8.26
N SER A 44 -38.15 43.83 7.12
CA SER A 44 -37.15 42.93 6.53
C SER A 44 -35.87 43.65 6.10
N LEU A 45 -35.99 44.82 5.47
CA LEU A 45 -34.83 45.64 5.10
C LEU A 45 -34.11 46.22 6.34
N GLN A 46 -34.85 46.59 7.38
CA GLN A 46 -34.29 47.03 8.66
C GLN A 46 -33.51 45.89 9.34
N GLN A 47 -34.04 44.67 9.36
CA GLN A 47 -33.33 43.49 9.85
C GLN A 47 -32.06 43.19 9.02
N SER A 48 -32.12 43.37 7.71
CA SER A 48 -30.95 43.19 6.82
C SER A 48 -29.85 44.21 7.10
N LEU A 49 -30.21 45.47 7.38
CA LEU A 49 -29.30 46.51 7.86
C LEU A 49 -28.64 46.15 9.20
N ASP A 50 -29.43 45.67 10.17
CA ASP A 50 -28.92 45.26 11.48
C ASP A 50 -27.95 44.06 11.37
N ILE A 51 -28.19 43.14 10.43
CA ILE A 51 -27.28 42.02 10.13
C ILE A 51 -25.98 42.52 9.50
N LEU A 52 -26.04 43.46 8.55
CA LEU A 52 -24.85 44.06 7.93
C LEU A 52 -24.00 44.82 8.95
N ASP A 53 -24.64 45.52 9.89
CA ASP A 53 -23.94 46.23 10.97
C ASP A 53 -23.28 45.28 11.98
N ARG A 54 -23.89 44.12 12.26
CA ARG A 54 -23.25 43.05 13.05
C ARG A 54 -22.10 42.36 12.32
N LYS A 55 -22.21 42.18 10.99
CA LYS A 55 -21.13 41.65 10.13
C LYS A 55 -19.92 42.59 10.06
N LYS A 56 -20.12 43.90 10.19
CA LYS A 56 -19.01 44.88 10.29
C LYS A 56 -18.24 44.79 11.62
N ALA A 57 -18.89 44.33 12.69
CA ALA A 57 -18.31 44.20 14.03
C ALA A 57 -17.58 42.86 14.25
N THR A 58 -17.88 41.84 13.44
CA THR A 58 -17.16 40.57 13.43
C THR A 58 -16.01 40.69 12.42
N LYS A 59 -14.77 40.76 12.91
CA LYS A 59 -13.61 40.61 12.02
C LYS A 59 -13.80 39.31 11.22
N PRO A 60 -13.65 39.33 9.89
CA PRO A 60 -13.60 38.09 9.13
C PRO A 60 -12.55 37.19 9.78
N ASP A 61 -12.88 35.91 9.95
CA ASP A 61 -12.05 34.96 10.68
C ASP A 61 -10.68 34.82 10.00
N GLU A 62 -9.72 35.66 10.43
CA GLU A 62 -8.34 35.73 9.90
C GLU A 62 -7.58 34.41 10.13
N THR A 63 -8.13 33.49 10.93
CA THR A 63 -7.46 32.25 11.33
C THR A 63 -7.36 31.21 10.19
N SER A 64 -8.30 31.17 9.24
CA SER A 64 -8.30 30.12 8.20
C SER A 64 -7.23 30.32 7.12
N LEU A 65 -6.98 31.55 6.67
CA LEU A 65 -5.95 31.84 5.66
C LEU A 65 -4.55 31.90 6.30
N SER A 66 -4.44 32.44 7.52
CA SER A 66 -3.17 32.47 8.26
C SER A 66 -2.66 31.06 8.57
N SER A 67 -3.54 30.15 9.02
CA SER A 67 -3.13 28.77 9.34
C SER A 67 -2.70 27.98 8.11
N GLN A 68 -3.36 28.17 6.95
CA GLN A 68 -2.93 27.56 5.69
C GLN A 68 -1.56 28.10 5.24
N LYS A 69 -1.34 29.42 5.37
CA LYS A 69 -0.05 30.04 5.06
C LYS A 69 1.07 29.52 5.97
N ASP A 70 0.81 29.42 7.27
CA ASP A 70 1.78 28.90 8.24
C ASP A 70 2.11 27.41 7.99
N ALA A 71 1.12 26.61 7.60
CA ALA A 71 1.33 25.21 7.23
C ALA A 71 2.21 25.06 5.98
N LEU A 72 1.90 25.80 4.91
CA LEU A 72 2.69 25.80 3.67
C LEU A 72 4.10 26.36 3.88
N GLN A 73 4.25 27.39 4.72
CA GLN A 73 5.55 27.95 5.08
C GLN A 73 6.42 26.93 5.83
N LYS A 74 5.83 26.19 6.76
CA LYS A 74 6.53 25.13 7.50
C LYS A 74 6.93 23.97 6.57
N GLU A 75 6.07 23.59 5.64
CA GLU A 75 6.38 22.56 4.63
C GLU A 75 7.53 23.01 3.71
N ARG A 76 7.50 24.26 3.25
CA ARG A 76 8.58 24.91 2.49
C ARG A 76 9.92 24.87 3.23
N GLU A 77 9.93 25.17 4.53
CA GLU A 77 11.14 25.11 5.38
C GLU A 77 11.68 23.68 5.55
N ASN A 78 10.79 22.70 5.70
CA ASN A 78 11.16 21.29 5.78
C ASN A 78 11.79 20.78 4.46
N ILE A 79 11.22 21.17 3.31
CA ILE A 79 11.76 20.79 2.00
C ILE A 79 13.12 21.48 1.77
N ASN A 80 13.23 22.78 2.06
CA ASN A 80 14.48 23.53 1.92
C ASN A 80 15.61 23.02 2.81
N SER A 81 15.30 22.52 4.01
CA SER A 81 16.30 21.91 4.89
C SER A 81 16.70 20.49 4.46
N SER A 82 15.81 19.76 3.77
CA SER A 82 16.06 18.39 3.31
C SER A 82 16.87 18.33 2.00
N LEU A 83 16.65 19.26 1.07
CA LEU A 83 17.34 19.29 -0.24
C LEU A 83 18.88 19.27 -0.14
N PRO A 84 19.54 20.10 0.70
CA PRO A 84 21.00 20.07 0.87
C PRO A 84 21.51 18.75 1.46
N ALA A 85 20.73 18.13 2.35
CA ALA A 85 21.10 16.85 2.95
C ALA A 85 21.07 15.72 1.91
N ILE A 86 20.03 15.67 1.08
CA ILE A 86 19.91 14.68 -0.01
C ILE A 86 21.04 14.87 -1.03
N ALA A 87 21.34 16.12 -1.42
CA ALA A 87 22.45 16.43 -2.34
C ALA A 87 23.82 16.04 -1.77
N SER A 88 24.04 16.25 -0.47
CA SER A 88 25.27 15.83 0.22
C SER A 88 25.43 14.31 0.24
N ILE A 89 24.35 13.56 0.51
CA ILE A 89 24.35 12.10 0.48
C ILE A 89 24.61 11.59 -0.95
N GLN A 90 23.92 12.16 -1.95
CA GLN A 90 24.11 11.78 -3.36
C GLN A 90 25.56 12.00 -3.81
N SER A 91 26.13 13.18 -3.52
CA SER A 91 27.52 13.49 -3.88
C SER A 91 28.52 12.51 -3.25
N LYS A 92 28.28 12.11 -2.01
CA LYS A 92 29.10 11.11 -1.33
C LYS A 92 28.94 9.71 -1.94
N MET A 93 27.69 9.31 -2.22
CA MET A 93 27.41 8.03 -2.88
C MET A 93 28.02 7.95 -4.27
N ASP A 94 28.06 9.05 -5.04
CA ASP A 94 28.73 9.09 -6.33
C ASP A 94 30.25 8.90 -6.20
N ALA A 95 30.88 9.53 -5.20
CA ALA A 95 32.30 9.31 -4.92
C ALA A 95 32.60 7.87 -4.51
N ASP A 96 31.76 7.29 -3.63
CA ASP A 96 31.91 5.90 -3.19
C ASP A 96 31.63 4.92 -4.34
N LYS A 97 30.69 5.24 -5.25
CA LYS A 97 30.38 4.45 -6.45
C LYS A 97 31.58 4.36 -7.38
N GLU A 98 32.29 5.47 -7.62
CA GLU A 98 33.52 5.44 -8.42
C GLU A 98 34.62 4.65 -7.70
N ALA A 99 34.74 4.72 -6.37
CA ALA A 99 35.69 3.88 -5.63
C ALA A 99 35.39 2.36 -5.76
N VAL A 100 34.10 1.97 -5.74
CA VAL A 100 33.67 0.59 -6.01
C VAL A 100 33.98 0.18 -7.44
N ARG A 101 33.78 1.07 -8.41
CA ARG A 101 34.13 0.84 -9.82
C ARG A 101 35.62 0.64 -10.02
N ASP A 102 36.46 1.47 -9.41
CA ASP A 102 37.91 1.35 -9.47
C ASP A 102 38.36 0.00 -8.87
N SER A 103 37.80 -0.37 -7.72
CA SER A 103 38.02 -1.68 -7.09
C SER A 103 37.62 -2.85 -8.00
N TYR A 104 36.50 -2.71 -8.70
CA TYR A 104 36.07 -3.68 -9.72
C TYR A 104 37.06 -3.77 -10.88
N MET A 105 37.53 -2.64 -11.42
CA MET A 105 38.46 -2.61 -12.56
C MET A 105 39.83 -3.19 -12.19
N GLU A 106 40.31 -2.93 -10.99
CA GLU A 106 41.54 -3.54 -10.47
C GLU A 106 41.40 -5.05 -10.30
N LEU A 107 40.28 -5.51 -9.72
CA LEU A 107 40.00 -6.93 -9.54
C LEU A 107 39.84 -7.64 -10.89
N LYS A 108 39.20 -6.99 -11.88
CA LYS A 108 39.13 -7.48 -13.26
C LYS A 108 40.53 -7.63 -13.86
N GLY A 109 41.40 -6.63 -13.70
CA GLY A 109 42.79 -6.72 -14.15
C GLY A 109 43.58 -7.83 -13.43
N TYR A 110 43.26 -8.13 -12.17
CA TYR A 110 43.81 -9.26 -11.44
C TYR A 110 43.32 -10.61 -12.01
N ILE A 111 42.02 -10.75 -12.28
CA ILE A 111 41.43 -11.92 -12.93
C ILE A 111 42.07 -12.16 -14.30
N GLU A 112 42.22 -11.14 -15.13
CA GLU A 112 42.87 -11.25 -16.45
C GLU A 112 44.37 -11.65 -16.36
N ARG A 113 45.06 -11.31 -15.26
CA ARG A 113 46.42 -11.79 -15.01
C ARG A 113 46.43 -13.26 -14.59
N LEU A 114 45.54 -13.65 -13.67
CA LEU A 114 45.40 -15.04 -13.25
C LEU A 114 44.99 -15.96 -14.41
N ASP A 115 44.05 -15.52 -15.24
CA ASP A 115 43.57 -16.24 -16.42
C ASP A 115 44.68 -16.40 -17.48
N ARG A 116 45.49 -15.35 -17.72
CA ARG A 116 46.70 -15.46 -18.55
C ARG A 116 47.71 -16.44 -17.98
N LEU A 117 47.95 -16.43 -16.66
CA LEU A 117 48.86 -17.39 -16.02
C LEU A 117 48.34 -18.83 -16.12
N GLN A 118 47.03 -19.04 -16.03
CA GLN A 118 46.39 -20.32 -16.24
C GLN A 118 46.56 -20.80 -17.69
N THR A 119 46.30 -19.92 -18.66
CA THR A 119 46.36 -20.21 -20.10
C THR A 119 47.79 -20.41 -20.62
N GLN A 120 48.75 -19.61 -20.13
CA GLN A 120 50.16 -19.67 -20.54
C GLN A 120 50.88 -20.89 -19.95
N ASN A 121 50.57 -21.31 -18.71
CA ASN A 121 51.15 -22.53 -18.15
C ASN A 121 50.71 -23.79 -18.93
N VAL A 122 49.45 -23.87 -19.35
CA VAL A 122 48.98 -25.00 -20.19
C VAL A 122 49.70 -25.04 -21.54
N THR A 123 50.10 -23.88 -22.08
CA THR A 123 50.71 -23.78 -23.41
C THR A 123 52.25 -23.87 -23.39
N LYS A 124 52.92 -23.49 -22.29
CA LYS A 124 54.40 -23.47 -22.17
C LYS A 124 55.02 -24.61 -21.34
N THR A 125 54.24 -25.45 -20.65
CA THR A 125 54.77 -26.62 -19.90
C THR A 125 55.33 -27.73 -20.80
N ILE A 126 55.33 -27.60 -22.14
CA ILE A 126 55.99 -28.61 -22.97
C ILE A 126 57.50 -28.41 -23.16
N LEU A 127 58.14 -27.22 -23.11
CA LEU A 127 59.62 -27.24 -23.28
C LEU A 127 60.54 -26.06 -22.90
N SER A 128 60.12 -24.83 -22.54
CA SER A 128 61.11 -23.72 -22.67
C SER A 128 61.39 -22.73 -21.52
N LEU A 129 60.76 -22.75 -20.34
CA LEU A 129 60.93 -21.61 -19.43
C LEU A 129 61.09 -21.98 -17.94
N ALA A 130 62.33 -22.29 -17.57
CA ALA A 130 62.76 -22.44 -16.17
C ALA A 130 63.35 -21.15 -15.56
N LEU A 131 63.53 -20.05 -16.32
CA LEU A 131 64.29 -18.88 -15.86
C LEU A 131 63.54 -17.54 -15.86
N GLU A 132 62.76 -17.16 -16.88
CA GLU A 132 61.97 -15.89 -16.80
C GLU A 132 60.68 -16.08 -15.98
N THR A 133 60.03 -17.24 -16.08
CA THR A 133 58.80 -17.54 -15.32
C THR A 133 59.07 -17.68 -13.83
N ALA A 134 60.30 -18.03 -13.42
CA ALA A 134 60.67 -18.07 -12.00
C ALA A 134 60.65 -16.67 -11.36
N GLN A 135 60.91 -15.61 -12.12
CA GLN A 135 60.94 -14.23 -11.61
C GLN A 135 59.52 -13.64 -11.53
N GLU A 136 58.68 -13.87 -12.55
CA GLU A 136 57.24 -13.52 -12.51
C GLU A 136 56.46 -14.36 -11.49
N ILE A 137 56.78 -15.65 -11.34
CA ILE A 137 56.21 -16.51 -10.31
C ILE A 137 56.71 -16.08 -8.93
N LYS A 138 57.98 -15.69 -8.76
CA LYS A 138 58.49 -15.19 -7.48
C LYS A 138 57.85 -13.86 -7.09
N GLU A 139 57.54 -12.99 -8.04
CA GLU A 139 56.76 -11.76 -7.80
C GLU A 139 55.27 -12.04 -7.53
N ALA A 140 54.67 -13.08 -8.15
CA ALA A 140 53.30 -13.50 -7.90
C ALA A 140 53.11 -14.37 -6.63
N ILE A 141 54.17 -15.03 -6.16
CA ILE A 141 54.20 -15.87 -4.94
C ILE A 141 54.66 -15.08 -3.72
N ASN A 142 55.28 -13.91 -3.88
CA ASN A 142 55.70 -13.11 -2.74
C ASN A 142 54.46 -12.65 -1.94
N PRO A 143 54.30 -13.04 -0.66
CA PRO A 143 53.13 -12.69 0.16
C PRO A 143 52.99 -11.18 0.44
N SER A 144 53.96 -10.37 0.01
CA SER A 144 53.96 -8.91 0.06
C SER A 144 53.71 -8.21 -1.29
N GLY A 145 53.35 -8.95 -2.36
CA GLY A 145 53.15 -8.37 -3.69
C GLY A 145 51.87 -7.52 -3.83
N LYS A 146 51.86 -6.65 -4.86
CA LYS A 146 50.73 -5.79 -5.30
C LYS A 146 49.32 -6.42 -5.19
N PRO A 147 49.07 -7.72 -5.42
CA PRO A 147 47.75 -8.32 -5.22
C PRO A 147 47.25 -8.27 -3.77
N VAL A 148 48.13 -8.45 -2.78
CA VAL A 148 47.78 -8.33 -1.36
C VAL A 148 47.56 -6.85 -1.01
N GLU A 149 48.30 -5.93 -1.64
CA GLU A 149 48.04 -4.49 -1.52
C GLU A 149 46.73 -4.07 -2.20
N ILE A 150 46.34 -4.65 -3.34
CA ILE A 150 45.05 -4.38 -4.03
C ILE A 150 43.88 -4.89 -3.19
N VAL A 151 43.98 -6.09 -2.61
CA VAL A 151 42.90 -6.61 -1.74
C VAL A 151 42.88 -5.86 -0.39
N LYS A 152 44.04 -5.50 0.15
CA LYS A 152 44.12 -4.63 1.34
C LYS A 152 43.55 -3.24 1.04
N TRP A 153 43.87 -2.65 -0.11
CA TRP A 153 43.34 -1.37 -0.57
C TRP A 153 41.83 -1.44 -0.81
N ALA A 154 41.30 -2.47 -1.49
CA ALA A 154 39.87 -2.66 -1.70
C ALA A 154 39.10 -2.84 -0.38
N VAL A 155 39.66 -3.60 0.58
CA VAL A 155 39.06 -3.75 1.92
C VAL A 155 39.15 -2.45 2.74
N GLU A 156 40.29 -1.74 2.69
CA GLU A 156 40.53 -0.51 3.47
C GLU A 156 39.88 0.75 2.85
N LYS A 157 39.63 0.78 1.54
CA LYS A 157 39.07 1.93 0.82
C LYS A 157 37.61 1.75 0.43
N ALA A 158 37.16 0.55 0.06
CA ALA A 158 35.79 0.32 -0.40
C ALA A 158 34.85 -0.26 0.67
N ALA A 159 35.34 -1.03 1.64
CA ALA A 159 34.47 -1.63 2.66
C ALA A 159 34.37 -0.78 3.94
N ASP A 160 35.51 -0.38 4.53
CA ASP A 160 35.50 0.25 5.85
C ASP A 160 35.02 1.72 5.87
N PRO A 161 35.42 2.60 4.91
CA PRO A 161 34.96 3.98 4.86
C PRO A 161 33.50 4.09 4.41
N VAL A 162 33.09 3.26 3.44
CA VAL A 162 31.71 3.24 2.89
C VAL A 162 30.73 2.72 3.93
N VAL A 163 31.03 1.62 4.63
CA VAL A 163 30.16 1.11 5.71
C VAL A 163 30.12 2.10 6.89
N LYS A 164 31.24 2.72 7.30
CA LYS A 164 31.24 3.74 8.35
C LYS A 164 30.51 5.03 7.93
N ALA A 165 30.65 5.43 6.68
CA ALA A 165 29.99 6.59 6.09
C ALA A 165 28.47 6.42 6.01
N ILE A 166 28.00 5.23 5.68
CA ILE A 166 26.59 4.90 5.51
C ILE A 166 25.90 4.77 6.87
N VAL A 167 26.60 4.27 7.90
CA VAL A 167 26.06 4.11 9.26
C VAL A 167 26.02 5.45 10.04
N SER A 168 26.80 6.47 9.64
CA SER A 168 26.90 7.73 10.39
C SER A 168 25.96 8.87 9.93
N TYR A 169 25.12 8.67 8.92
CA TYR A 169 24.27 9.73 8.36
C TYR A 169 22.82 9.63 8.89
N GLY A 170 22.44 10.56 9.77
CA GLY A 170 21.07 10.73 10.28
C GLY A 170 20.24 11.66 9.39
N GLY A 171 19.88 11.20 8.19
CA GLY A 171 18.96 11.90 7.29
C GLY A 171 17.48 11.59 7.56
N PRO A 172 16.55 12.13 6.75
CA PRO A 172 15.13 11.76 6.78
C PRO A 172 14.98 10.23 6.72
N GLU A 173 14.12 9.66 7.57
CA GLU A 173 14.01 8.19 7.82
C GLU A 173 13.96 7.33 6.55
N TYR A 174 13.37 7.85 5.48
CA TYR A 174 13.29 7.20 4.17
C TYR A 174 14.67 6.87 3.58
N TYR A 175 15.59 7.85 3.56
CA TYR A 175 16.94 7.64 3.01
C TYR A 175 17.80 6.81 3.95
N THR A 176 17.57 6.89 5.26
CA THR A 176 18.26 6.05 6.25
C THR A 176 18.01 4.56 5.99
N ARG A 177 16.77 4.17 5.62
CA ARG A 177 16.47 2.77 5.25
C ARG A 177 17.13 2.34 3.95
N LYS A 178 17.11 3.19 2.92
CA LYS A 178 17.81 2.92 1.64
C LYS A 178 19.32 2.72 1.88
N MET A 179 19.90 3.57 2.73
CA MET A 179 21.30 3.48 3.15
C MET A 179 21.60 2.20 3.96
N GLN A 180 20.69 1.73 4.82
CA GLN A 180 20.85 0.44 5.49
C GLN A 180 20.85 -0.75 4.52
N GLY A 181 20.04 -0.69 3.45
CA GLY A 181 20.07 -1.68 2.37
C GLY A 181 21.44 -1.75 1.70
N LEU A 182 22.00 -0.60 1.33
CA LEU A 182 23.36 -0.49 0.78
C LEU A 182 24.44 -0.96 1.76
N SER A 183 24.30 -0.64 3.05
CA SER A 183 25.21 -1.13 4.11
C SER A 183 25.24 -2.64 4.19
N THR A 184 24.06 -3.28 4.09
CA THR A 184 23.92 -4.74 4.13
C THR A 184 24.59 -5.38 2.90
N GLN A 185 24.38 -4.78 1.72
CA GLN A 185 25.04 -5.25 0.49
C GLN A 185 26.56 -5.06 0.56
N ALA A 186 27.03 -3.90 1.03
CA ALA A 186 28.45 -3.62 1.23
C ALA A 186 29.09 -4.59 2.25
N ALA A 187 28.36 -4.96 3.30
CA ALA A 187 28.80 -5.95 4.27
C ALA A 187 28.97 -7.36 3.65
N SER A 188 28.28 -7.67 2.54
CA SER A 188 28.46 -8.94 1.81
C SER A 188 29.72 -8.97 0.94
N VAL A 189 30.28 -7.81 0.58
CA VAL A 189 31.54 -7.70 -0.18
C VAL A 189 32.73 -8.10 0.70
N THR A 190 32.70 -7.70 1.97
CA THR A 190 33.84 -7.84 2.90
C THR A 190 34.30 -9.29 3.09
N PRO A 191 33.42 -10.29 3.34
CA PRO A 191 33.85 -11.68 3.48
C PRO A 191 34.50 -12.25 2.24
N GLU A 192 34.02 -11.90 1.04
CA GLU A 192 34.54 -12.43 -0.21
C GLU A 192 35.93 -11.86 -0.54
N LEU A 193 36.13 -10.55 -0.32
CA LEU A 193 37.44 -9.90 -0.44
C LEU A 193 38.41 -10.37 0.63
N GLN A 194 37.96 -10.52 1.87
CA GLN A 194 38.80 -11.01 2.96
C GLN A 194 39.22 -12.46 2.71
N ARG A 195 38.31 -13.31 2.22
CA ARG A 195 38.64 -14.68 1.83
C ARG A 195 39.63 -14.72 0.67
N LEU A 196 39.49 -13.84 -0.33
CA LEU A 196 40.46 -13.71 -1.41
C LEU A 196 41.84 -13.32 -0.87
N LYS A 197 41.90 -12.38 0.08
CA LYS A 197 43.12 -11.94 0.78
C LYS A 197 43.79 -13.10 1.50
N ASP A 198 43.02 -13.81 2.32
CA ASP A 198 43.51 -14.89 3.17
C ASP A 198 44.08 -16.01 2.29
N LEU A 199 43.34 -16.41 1.24
CA LEU A 199 43.81 -17.38 0.26
C LEU A 199 45.09 -16.90 -0.46
N ALA A 200 45.11 -15.66 -0.93
CA ALA A 200 46.29 -15.12 -1.61
C ALA A 200 47.54 -15.12 -0.70
N SER A 201 47.34 -14.89 0.60
CA SER A 201 48.40 -14.82 1.62
C SER A 201 48.92 -16.18 2.10
N LEU A 202 48.22 -17.28 1.82
CA LEU A 202 48.68 -18.61 2.23
C LEU A 202 50.04 -18.94 1.61
N SER A 203 50.94 -19.48 2.45
CA SER A 203 52.19 -20.08 2.00
C SER A 203 51.94 -21.30 1.11
N LEU A 204 52.97 -21.80 0.42
CA LEU A 204 52.86 -23.03 -0.38
C LEU A 204 52.34 -24.22 0.45
N ASP A 205 52.80 -24.39 1.69
CA ASP A 205 52.32 -25.44 2.59
C ASP A 205 50.88 -25.18 3.09
N GLY A 206 50.54 -23.90 3.30
CA GLY A 206 49.16 -23.49 3.57
C GLY A 206 48.22 -23.86 2.42
N TRP A 207 48.64 -23.64 1.18
CA TRP A 207 47.91 -24.06 -0.01
C TRP A 207 47.84 -25.58 -0.16
N ARG A 208 48.91 -26.33 0.12
CA ARG A 208 48.84 -27.81 0.14
C ARG A 208 47.76 -28.28 1.10
N SER A 209 47.75 -27.73 2.31
CA SER A 209 46.76 -28.05 3.33
C SER A 209 45.34 -27.64 2.91
N TYR A 210 45.19 -26.47 2.28
CA TYR A 210 43.92 -25.97 1.76
C TYR A 210 43.38 -26.88 0.64
N MET A 211 44.19 -27.19 -0.37
CA MET A 211 43.78 -28.01 -1.52
C MET A 211 43.41 -29.43 -1.10
N VAL A 212 44.17 -30.04 -0.16
CA VAL A 212 43.85 -31.36 0.41
C VAL A 212 42.53 -31.35 1.16
N LYS A 213 42.19 -30.23 1.82
CA LYS A 213 40.97 -30.12 2.63
C LYS A 213 39.73 -29.79 1.82
N TYR A 214 39.85 -29.01 0.73
CA TYR A 214 38.70 -28.39 0.06
C TYR A 214 38.51 -28.73 -1.42
N GLU A 215 39.54 -29.18 -2.15
CA GLU A 215 39.43 -29.50 -3.58
C GLU A 215 39.48 -31.02 -3.87
N ASP A 216 39.65 -31.86 -2.84
CA ASP A 216 39.65 -33.33 -2.89
C ASP A 216 40.58 -33.93 -3.97
N LYS A 217 41.63 -33.18 -4.32
CA LYS A 217 42.64 -33.53 -5.34
C LYS A 217 44.05 -33.39 -4.78
N ALA A 218 44.79 -34.50 -4.76
CA ALA A 218 46.23 -34.48 -4.52
C ALA A 218 46.93 -33.98 -5.80
N PHE A 219 47.31 -32.71 -5.82
CA PHE A 219 48.20 -32.21 -6.85
C PHE A 219 49.62 -32.70 -6.54
N GLU A 220 50.09 -33.71 -7.27
CA GLU A 220 51.46 -34.20 -7.14
C GLU A 220 52.44 -33.20 -7.77
N GLY A 221 53.36 -32.69 -6.94
CA GLY A 221 54.37 -31.72 -7.35
C GLY A 221 53.94 -30.25 -7.26
N ASN A 222 54.94 -29.37 -7.21
CA ASN A 222 54.72 -27.92 -7.05
C ASN A 222 53.93 -27.30 -8.21
N ASN A 223 54.02 -27.84 -9.42
CA ASN A 223 53.33 -27.31 -10.59
C ASN A 223 51.82 -27.50 -10.51
N GLY A 224 51.36 -28.69 -10.09
CA GLY A 224 49.93 -28.94 -9.88
C GLY A 224 49.35 -28.05 -8.79
N LEU A 225 50.10 -27.85 -7.70
CA LEU A 225 49.71 -26.97 -6.61
C LEU A 225 49.59 -25.50 -7.04
N ILE A 226 50.51 -25.01 -7.89
CA ILE A 226 50.46 -23.66 -8.43
C ILE A 226 49.23 -23.47 -9.34
N LEU A 227 48.93 -24.44 -10.21
CA LEU A 227 47.73 -24.40 -11.05
C LEU A 227 46.44 -24.46 -10.23
N GLY A 228 46.41 -25.30 -9.19
CA GLY A 228 45.32 -25.36 -8.22
C GLY A 228 45.11 -24.03 -7.48
N LYS A 229 46.20 -23.41 -7.01
CA LYS A 229 46.19 -22.07 -6.40
C LYS A 229 45.61 -21.02 -7.35
N VAL A 230 46.10 -20.96 -8.59
CA VAL A 230 45.62 -19.99 -9.59
C VAL A 230 44.12 -20.17 -9.87
N ARG A 231 43.65 -21.41 -10.02
CA ARG A 231 42.23 -21.70 -10.25
C ARG A 231 41.34 -21.26 -9.08
N VAL A 232 41.71 -21.61 -7.84
CA VAL A 232 40.93 -21.22 -6.65
C VAL A 232 40.93 -19.70 -6.46
N LEU A 233 42.06 -19.03 -6.68
CA LEU A 233 42.15 -17.58 -6.63
C LEU A 233 41.31 -16.92 -7.73
N LEU A 234 41.28 -17.50 -8.94
CA LEU A 234 40.46 -17.01 -10.04
C LEU A 234 38.97 -17.12 -9.69
N GLU A 235 38.51 -18.27 -9.20
CA GLU A 235 37.12 -18.48 -8.79
C GLU A 235 36.71 -17.51 -7.67
N GLN A 236 37.56 -17.36 -6.65
CA GLN A 236 37.28 -16.45 -5.55
C GLN A 236 37.31 -14.97 -5.98
N ALA A 237 38.22 -14.61 -6.90
CA ALA A 237 38.26 -13.27 -7.48
C ALA A 237 37.01 -13.00 -8.34
N GLU A 238 36.50 -13.98 -9.09
CA GLU A 238 35.26 -13.84 -9.85
C GLU A 238 34.04 -13.66 -8.93
N LYS A 239 33.97 -14.39 -7.80
CA LYS A 239 32.93 -14.18 -6.79
C LYS A 239 32.96 -12.76 -6.23
N ALA A 240 34.14 -12.29 -5.79
CA ALA A 240 34.30 -10.91 -5.32
C ALA A 240 33.96 -9.88 -6.41
N ARG A 241 34.28 -10.16 -7.69
CA ARG A 241 33.93 -9.30 -8.83
C ARG A 241 32.42 -9.16 -8.97
N TRP A 242 31.67 -10.26 -8.90
CA TRP A 242 30.21 -10.22 -9.01
C TRP A 242 29.55 -9.42 -7.90
N VAL A 243 30.00 -9.57 -6.66
CA VAL A 243 29.45 -8.79 -5.53
C VAL A 243 29.76 -7.30 -5.66
N LEU A 244 30.95 -6.92 -6.16
CA LEU A 244 31.29 -5.52 -6.45
C LEU A 244 30.44 -4.93 -7.58
N VAL A 245 30.16 -5.69 -8.65
CA VAL A 245 29.26 -5.25 -9.75
C VAL A 245 27.85 -5.02 -9.23
N ASP A 246 27.36 -5.92 -8.39
CA ASP A 246 26.02 -5.80 -7.81
C ASP A 246 25.90 -4.58 -6.90
N LEU A 247 26.89 -4.36 -6.02
CA LEU A 247 26.97 -3.15 -5.20
C LEU A 247 27.02 -1.88 -6.05
N TYR A 248 27.85 -1.84 -7.10
CA TYR A 248 27.92 -0.70 -8.03
C TYR A 248 26.56 -0.40 -8.67
N ASN A 249 25.90 -1.43 -9.21
CA ASN A 249 24.60 -1.28 -9.86
C ASN A 249 23.52 -0.80 -8.89
N GLN A 250 23.56 -1.26 -7.63
CA GLN A 250 22.63 -0.80 -6.61
C GLN A 250 22.88 0.66 -6.24
N MET A 251 24.14 1.06 -6.03
CA MET A 251 24.50 2.46 -5.76
C MET A 251 24.06 3.37 -6.92
N ASP A 252 24.25 2.95 -8.17
CA ASP A 252 23.82 3.73 -9.34
C ASP A 252 22.29 3.89 -9.42
N ARG A 253 21.53 2.84 -9.07
CA ARG A 253 20.06 2.92 -8.97
C ARG A 253 19.63 3.92 -7.90
N GLU A 254 20.20 3.82 -6.70
CA GLU A 254 19.82 4.71 -5.60
C GLU A 254 20.19 6.17 -5.88
N ILE A 255 21.32 6.43 -6.54
CA ILE A 255 21.69 7.79 -6.98
C ILE A 255 20.68 8.37 -7.97
N LYS A 256 20.21 7.55 -8.94
CA LYS A 256 19.18 7.95 -9.89
C LYS A 256 17.85 8.24 -9.21
N ASP A 257 17.45 7.40 -8.25
CA ASP A 257 16.24 7.63 -7.45
C ASP A 257 16.34 8.95 -6.66
N MET A 258 17.50 9.22 -6.05
CA MET A 258 17.73 10.49 -5.33
C MET A 258 17.67 11.72 -6.24
N ASP A 259 18.08 11.61 -7.50
CA ASP A 259 18.00 12.68 -8.50
C ASP A 259 16.53 12.98 -8.88
N VAL A 260 15.73 11.92 -9.05
CA VAL A 260 14.27 12.02 -9.24
C VAL A 260 13.61 12.66 -8.02
N ASP A 261 13.96 12.21 -6.82
CA ASP A 261 13.38 12.75 -5.58
C ASP A 261 13.75 14.23 -5.37
N GLN A 262 14.98 14.64 -5.67
CA GLN A 262 15.37 16.05 -5.65
C GLN A 262 14.59 16.88 -6.66
N THR A 263 14.33 16.34 -7.85
CA THR A 263 13.53 17.01 -8.89
C THR A 263 12.10 17.19 -8.40
N ASN A 264 11.47 16.13 -7.89
CA ASN A 264 10.12 16.17 -7.34
C ASN A 264 10.00 17.18 -6.17
N LEU A 265 11.00 17.21 -5.27
CA LEU A 265 11.01 18.16 -4.15
C LEU A 265 11.18 19.61 -4.61
N LYS A 266 11.95 19.87 -5.67
CA LYS A 266 12.07 21.21 -6.28
C LYS A 266 10.76 21.64 -6.96
N GLU A 267 10.09 20.71 -7.65
CA GLU A 267 8.78 20.97 -8.25
C GLU A 267 7.71 21.25 -7.19
N LEU A 268 7.69 20.46 -6.10
CA LEU A 268 6.80 20.70 -4.96
C LEU A 268 7.10 22.05 -4.29
N LEU A 269 8.37 22.41 -4.12
CA LEU A 269 8.76 23.72 -3.60
C LEU A 269 8.24 24.86 -4.48
N ALA A 270 8.35 24.72 -5.82
CA ALA A 270 7.84 25.71 -6.76
C ALA A 270 6.30 25.84 -6.71
N GLU A 271 5.59 24.73 -6.52
CA GLU A 271 4.14 24.73 -6.33
C GLU A 271 3.73 25.37 -4.99
N ILE A 272 4.45 25.08 -3.90
CA ILE A 272 4.22 25.73 -2.60
C ILE A 272 4.49 27.25 -2.70
N ASP A 273 5.58 27.66 -3.35
CA ASP A 273 5.90 29.08 -3.58
C ASP A 273 4.78 29.78 -4.38
N LYS A 274 4.21 29.09 -5.39
CA LYS A 274 3.07 29.58 -6.15
C LYS A 274 1.81 29.69 -5.30
N GLN A 275 1.48 28.67 -4.50
CA GLN A 275 0.33 28.70 -3.60
C GLN A 275 0.44 29.79 -2.54
N LEU A 276 1.63 30.01 -1.97
CA LEU A 276 1.89 31.13 -1.06
C LEU A 276 1.68 32.48 -1.75
N ALA A 277 2.12 32.63 -3.02
CA ALA A 277 1.89 33.84 -3.81
C ALA A 277 0.40 34.07 -4.14
N ASP A 278 -0.32 33.00 -4.48
CA ASP A 278 -1.77 33.02 -4.75
C ASP A 278 -2.56 33.37 -3.49
N LEU A 279 -2.21 32.80 -2.33
CA LEU A 279 -2.80 33.16 -1.03
C LEU A 279 -2.52 34.61 -0.65
N ASP A 280 -1.33 35.14 -0.96
CA ASP A 280 -1.00 36.55 -0.75
C ASP A 280 -1.77 37.49 -1.69
N ALA A 281 -2.04 37.06 -2.92
CA ALA A 281 -2.91 37.78 -3.85
C ALA A 281 -4.38 37.72 -3.42
N GLN A 282 -4.82 36.56 -2.90
CA GLN A 282 -6.16 36.35 -2.39
C GLN A 282 -6.43 37.15 -1.11
N ASP A 283 -5.48 37.24 -0.18
CA ASP A 283 -5.63 38.06 1.03
C ASP A 283 -5.79 39.56 0.68
N LYS A 284 -5.08 40.04 -0.36
CA LYS A 284 -5.18 41.43 -0.84
C LYS A 284 -6.51 41.73 -1.55
N THR A 285 -7.00 40.82 -2.38
CA THR A 285 -8.23 41.00 -3.16
C THR A 285 -9.48 40.78 -2.31
N THR A 286 -9.51 39.73 -1.50
CA THR A 286 -10.64 39.37 -0.63
C THR A 286 -10.93 40.46 0.41
N LYS A 287 -9.89 41.10 0.96
CA LYS A 287 -10.07 42.27 1.84
C LYS A 287 -10.63 43.48 1.08
N SER A 288 -10.16 43.79 -0.13
CA SER A 288 -10.66 44.97 -0.86
C SER A 288 -12.11 44.83 -1.31
N ASP A 289 -12.48 43.66 -1.83
CA ASP A 289 -13.78 43.45 -2.49
C ASP A 289 -14.91 43.20 -1.48
N ILE A 290 -14.65 42.50 -0.38
CA ILE A 290 -15.65 42.29 0.68
C ILE A 290 -16.04 43.63 1.32
N TRP A 291 -15.07 44.52 1.59
CA TRP A 291 -15.34 45.81 2.19
C TRP A 291 -16.06 46.78 1.22
N LYS A 292 -15.73 46.74 -0.08
CA LYS A 292 -16.43 47.54 -1.10
C LYS A 292 -17.87 47.04 -1.35
N ASN A 293 -18.07 45.73 -1.42
CA ASN A 293 -19.39 45.15 -1.66
C ASN A 293 -20.32 45.33 -0.45
N LEU A 294 -19.82 45.14 0.78
CA LEU A 294 -20.60 45.40 2.00
C LEU A 294 -20.98 46.88 2.15
N ALA A 295 -20.11 47.81 1.75
CA ALA A 295 -20.41 49.24 1.77
C ALA A 295 -21.48 49.62 0.74
N SER A 296 -21.36 49.11 -0.50
CA SER A 296 -22.32 49.35 -1.58
C SER A 296 -23.69 48.73 -1.29
N GLU A 297 -23.73 47.51 -0.74
CA GLU A 297 -24.97 46.81 -0.39
C GLU A 297 -25.69 47.49 0.79
N LYS A 298 -24.94 47.99 1.78
CA LYS A 298 -25.50 48.80 2.86
C LYS A 298 -26.12 50.10 2.35
N GLU A 299 -25.45 50.79 1.43
CA GLU A 299 -25.96 52.03 0.83
C GLU A 299 -27.26 51.77 0.05
N LYS A 300 -27.29 50.70 -0.75
CA LYS A 300 -28.47 50.27 -1.51
C LYS A 300 -29.67 49.95 -0.62
N ILE A 301 -29.47 49.16 0.45
CA ILE A 301 -30.53 48.79 1.39
C ILE A 301 -31.02 50.01 2.18
N THR A 302 -30.13 50.94 2.53
CA THR A 302 -30.49 52.20 3.21
C THR A 302 -31.38 53.07 2.33
N GLN A 303 -31.04 53.21 1.05
CA GLN A 303 -31.84 53.96 0.09
C GLN A 303 -33.21 53.30 -0.12
N GLU A 304 -33.24 51.98 -0.35
CA GLU A 304 -34.50 51.25 -0.57
C GLU A 304 -35.43 51.32 0.64
N LEU A 305 -34.88 51.26 1.86
CA LEU A 305 -35.64 51.43 3.10
C LEU A 305 -36.23 52.84 3.24
N SER A 306 -35.48 53.87 2.84
CA SER A 306 -35.96 55.26 2.83
C SER A 306 -37.17 55.42 1.89
N ASP A 307 -37.05 54.93 0.66
CA ASP A 307 -38.10 55.01 -0.36
C ASP A 307 -39.36 54.25 0.07
N ILE A 308 -39.21 53.09 0.73
CA ILE A 308 -40.34 52.31 1.24
C ILE A 308 -41.03 53.01 2.42
N LYS A 309 -40.28 53.66 3.32
CA LYS A 309 -40.87 54.43 4.43
C LYS A 309 -41.72 55.61 3.92
N GLU A 310 -41.26 56.29 2.87
CA GLU A 310 -42.02 57.37 2.22
C GLU A 310 -43.31 56.85 1.55
N LYS A 311 -43.21 55.73 0.81
CA LYS A 311 -44.38 55.06 0.20
C LYS A 311 -45.37 54.58 1.26
N LEU A 312 -44.88 54.00 2.36
CA LEU A 312 -45.70 53.53 3.47
C LEU A 312 -46.48 54.68 4.14
N ALA A 313 -45.86 55.85 4.31
CA ALA A 313 -46.54 57.03 4.84
C ALA A 313 -47.68 57.50 3.92
N THR A 314 -47.43 57.50 2.61
CA THR A 314 -48.42 57.86 1.58
C THR A 314 -49.61 56.87 1.57
N GLU A 315 -49.36 55.57 1.62
CA GLU A 315 -50.42 54.55 1.59
C GLU A 315 -51.22 54.51 2.90
N LYS A 316 -50.59 54.75 4.06
CA LYS A 316 -51.32 54.91 5.33
C LYS A 316 -52.29 56.09 5.31
N GLN A 317 -51.89 57.20 4.68
CA GLN A 317 -52.77 58.36 4.50
C GLN A 317 -53.95 58.04 3.56
N LYS A 318 -53.71 57.32 2.46
CA LYS A 318 -54.78 56.84 1.57
C LYS A 318 -55.75 55.91 2.29
N LEU A 319 -55.24 54.96 3.07
CA LEU A 319 -56.04 54.03 3.87
C LEU A 319 -56.99 54.77 4.82
N ALA A 320 -56.48 55.77 5.56
CA ALA A 320 -57.28 56.58 6.47
C ALA A 320 -58.41 57.34 5.75
N ASN A 321 -58.13 57.88 4.55
CA ASN A 321 -59.12 58.57 3.73
C ASN A 321 -60.24 57.62 3.25
N ILE A 322 -59.89 56.39 2.88
CA ILE A 322 -60.85 55.36 2.43
C ILE A 322 -61.72 54.88 3.61
N GLN A 323 -61.12 54.64 4.79
CA GLN A 323 -61.85 54.24 6.00
C GLN A 323 -62.93 55.26 6.39
N ASN A 324 -62.62 56.56 6.28
CA ASN A 324 -63.58 57.63 6.54
C ASN A 324 -64.73 57.67 5.54
N LYS A 325 -64.45 57.44 4.25
CA LYS A 325 -65.48 57.35 3.19
C LYS A 325 -66.35 56.11 3.34
N LEU A 326 -65.80 55.00 3.81
CA LEU A 326 -66.53 53.75 3.96
C LEU A 326 -67.51 53.76 5.14
N LYS A 327 -67.17 54.46 6.23
CA LYS A 327 -67.98 54.57 7.45
C LYS A 327 -69.34 55.26 7.22
N SER A 328 -69.49 56.06 6.17
CA SER A 328 -70.72 56.81 5.88
C SER A 328 -71.76 56.04 5.06
N LYS A 329 -71.43 54.84 4.54
CA LYS A 329 -72.27 54.20 3.51
C LYS A 329 -72.79 52.79 3.81
N ILE A 330 -72.46 52.16 4.94
CA ILE A 330 -72.85 50.77 5.23
C ILE A 330 -74.18 50.71 6.01
N ASN A 331 -75.31 50.57 5.29
CA ASN A 331 -76.57 49.97 5.79
C ASN A 331 -77.40 49.46 4.59
N GLN A 332 -77.78 48.18 4.63
CA GLN A 332 -78.63 47.40 3.68
C GLN A 332 -77.90 46.60 2.58
N GLN A 333 -78.51 45.47 2.20
CA GLN A 333 -77.95 44.10 2.23
C GLN A 333 -78.08 43.36 0.88
N ASP A 334 -77.31 42.28 0.73
CA ASP A 334 -77.50 41.02 -0.05
C ASP A 334 -77.38 40.96 -1.60
N THR A 335 -76.82 39.83 -2.10
CA THR A 335 -76.17 39.65 -3.44
C THR A 335 -76.41 38.27 -4.09
N SER A 336 -76.46 38.18 -5.45
CA SER A 336 -76.05 37.04 -6.35
C SER A 336 -76.81 37.02 -7.72
N PRO A 337 -76.35 36.39 -8.84
CA PRO A 337 -75.00 36.28 -9.46
C PRO A 337 -74.96 36.52 -11.00
N ILE A 338 -73.74 36.49 -11.55
CA ILE A 338 -73.29 36.75 -12.93
C ILE A 338 -72.81 35.43 -13.58
N GLU A 339 -73.34 35.03 -14.75
CA GLU A 339 -72.89 33.83 -15.48
C GLU A 339 -72.62 33.98 -17.00
N ASP A 340 -72.78 35.15 -17.64
CA ASP A 340 -72.78 35.21 -19.12
C ASP A 340 -71.47 35.63 -19.85
N GLN A 341 -70.32 35.75 -19.17
CA GLN A 341 -69.11 36.29 -19.81
C GLN A 341 -68.08 35.26 -20.32
N VAL A 342 -68.30 33.95 -20.16
CA VAL A 342 -67.31 32.92 -20.56
C VAL A 342 -67.50 32.40 -22.00
N ALA A 343 -68.64 32.65 -22.65
CA ALA A 343 -68.95 32.07 -23.96
C ALA A 343 -68.26 32.74 -25.17
N ASN A 344 -67.79 33.98 -25.06
CA ASN A 344 -67.29 34.73 -26.22
C ASN A 344 -65.82 34.48 -26.60
N TYR A 345 -65.04 33.76 -25.79
CA TYR A 345 -63.61 33.59 -26.05
C TYR A 345 -63.25 32.40 -26.98
N LYS A 346 -64.17 31.44 -27.17
CA LYS A 346 -63.89 30.20 -27.91
C LYS A 346 -64.08 30.28 -29.43
N THR A 347 -64.79 31.30 -29.92
CA THR A 347 -65.17 31.39 -31.35
C THR A 347 -64.12 32.09 -32.22
N LEU A 348 -63.21 32.86 -31.62
CA LEU A 348 -62.20 33.64 -32.35
C LEU A 348 -61.00 32.79 -32.80
N HIS A 349 -60.73 31.67 -32.11
CA HIS A 349 -59.51 30.88 -32.31
C HIS A 349 -59.56 29.99 -33.57
N LYS A 350 -60.76 29.61 -34.03
CA LYS A 350 -60.95 28.62 -35.11
C LYS A 350 -60.85 29.18 -36.54
N ARG A 351 -60.82 30.51 -36.73
CA ARG A 351 -60.83 31.14 -38.07
C ARG A 351 -59.45 31.50 -38.62
N LEU A 352 -58.39 31.39 -37.82
CA LEU A 352 -57.03 31.82 -38.21
C LEU A 352 -56.19 30.71 -38.84
N THR A 353 -56.66 29.46 -38.81
CA THR A 353 -55.84 28.29 -39.14
C THR A 353 -55.90 27.86 -40.61
N ASP A 354 -56.84 28.37 -41.42
CA ASP A 354 -57.18 27.77 -42.73
C ASP A 354 -56.63 28.49 -43.98
N SER A 355 -55.80 29.55 -43.88
CA SER A 355 -55.61 30.50 -45.02
C SER A 355 -54.21 30.66 -45.67
N ILE A 356 -53.18 29.84 -45.40
CA ILE A 356 -51.84 30.04 -46.04
C ILE A 356 -51.21 28.72 -46.55
N PRO A 357 -51.15 28.46 -47.88
CA PRO A 357 -50.53 27.26 -48.46
C PRO A 357 -49.00 27.37 -48.57
N GLY A 358 -48.27 26.31 -48.19
CA GLY A 358 -46.80 26.19 -48.27
C GLY A 358 -46.07 26.28 -46.93
N TYR A 359 -46.73 26.79 -45.89
CA TYR A 359 -46.16 27.03 -44.56
C TYR A 359 -46.13 25.79 -43.64
N GLN A 360 -47.09 24.87 -43.80
CA GLN A 360 -47.14 23.63 -43.03
C GLN A 360 -45.90 22.75 -43.31
N ALA A 361 -45.43 22.71 -44.57
CA ALA A 361 -44.29 21.88 -44.96
C ALA A 361 -42.96 22.32 -44.33
N GLN A 362 -42.77 23.63 -44.07
CA GLN A 362 -41.58 24.14 -43.39
C GLN A 362 -41.63 23.89 -41.87
N ALA A 363 -42.82 24.01 -41.26
CA ALA A 363 -43.03 23.65 -39.86
C ALA A 363 -42.77 22.15 -39.62
N ASP A 364 -43.30 21.29 -40.50
CA ASP A 364 -43.13 19.84 -40.45
C ASP A 364 -41.65 19.43 -40.64
N MET A 365 -40.88 20.16 -41.45
CA MET A 365 -39.43 19.94 -41.64
C MET A 365 -38.61 20.32 -40.40
N VAL A 366 -38.87 21.49 -39.80
CA VAL A 366 -38.19 21.94 -38.58
C VAL A 366 -38.49 20.97 -37.43
N GLU A 367 -39.75 20.51 -37.31
CA GLU A 367 -40.14 19.49 -36.34
C GLU A 367 -39.43 18.16 -36.60
N ALA A 368 -39.30 17.72 -37.86
CA ALA A 368 -38.57 16.51 -38.22
C ALA A 368 -37.06 16.58 -37.86
N ASN A 369 -36.40 17.71 -38.08
CA ASN A 369 -34.99 17.91 -37.73
C ASN A 369 -34.78 17.91 -36.21
N LEU A 370 -35.73 18.47 -35.46
CA LEU A 370 -35.72 18.46 -33.99
C LEU A 370 -36.02 17.09 -33.39
N ASP A 371 -36.89 16.31 -34.02
CA ASP A 371 -37.13 14.92 -33.62
C ASP A 371 -35.90 14.05 -33.89
N SER A 372 -35.20 14.31 -35.00
CA SER A 372 -33.92 13.65 -35.31
C SER A 372 -32.83 13.97 -34.27
N ALA A 373 -32.72 15.23 -33.84
CA ALA A 373 -31.80 15.64 -32.76
C ALA A 373 -32.17 15.03 -31.41
N THR A 374 -33.47 14.98 -31.10
CA THR A 374 -33.98 14.34 -29.88
C THR A 374 -33.65 12.84 -29.85
N ASN A 375 -33.85 12.16 -30.97
CA ASN A 375 -33.55 10.73 -31.11
C ASN A 375 -32.04 10.44 -31.00
N ALA A 376 -31.19 11.28 -31.61
CA ALA A 376 -29.74 11.17 -31.48
C ALA A 376 -29.26 11.36 -30.02
N TYR A 377 -29.91 12.26 -29.27
CA TYR A 377 -29.60 12.48 -27.85
C TYR A 377 -30.09 11.31 -26.97
N ALA A 378 -31.27 10.75 -27.26
CA ALA A 378 -31.84 9.61 -26.54
C ALA A 378 -31.05 8.30 -26.73
N ALA A 379 -30.32 8.16 -27.84
CA ALA A 379 -29.46 7.00 -28.10
C ALA A 379 -28.22 6.92 -27.18
N ILE A 380 -27.74 8.06 -26.65
CA ILE A 380 -26.51 8.12 -25.83
C ILE A 380 -26.64 7.29 -24.52
N PRO A 381 -27.74 7.39 -23.75
CA PRO A 381 -28.03 6.49 -22.64
C PRO A 381 -28.07 5.00 -22.96
N GLU A 382 -28.62 4.63 -24.12
CA GLU A 382 -28.81 3.23 -24.53
C GLU A 382 -27.46 2.61 -24.92
N MET A 383 -26.65 3.33 -25.69
CA MET A 383 -25.26 2.96 -25.99
C MET A 383 -24.40 2.73 -24.74
N LYS A 384 -24.63 3.50 -23.66
CA LYS A 384 -23.91 3.32 -22.39
C LYS A 384 -24.34 2.06 -21.63
N ARG A 385 -25.62 1.68 -21.70
CA ARG A 385 -26.10 0.42 -21.13
C ARG A 385 -25.51 -0.78 -21.87
N ASP A 386 -25.47 -0.71 -23.19
CA ASP A 386 -24.83 -1.74 -24.01
C ASP A 386 -23.32 -1.83 -23.73
N GLN A 387 -22.64 -0.68 -23.57
CA GLN A 387 -21.24 -0.63 -23.16
C GLN A 387 -20.98 -1.32 -21.82
N GLN A 388 -21.82 -1.09 -20.81
CA GLN A 388 -21.65 -1.73 -19.50
C GLN A 388 -21.84 -3.24 -19.59
N LYS A 389 -22.87 -3.69 -20.32
CA LYS A 389 -23.14 -5.11 -20.51
C LYS A 389 -21.98 -5.82 -21.20
N GLU A 390 -21.42 -5.24 -22.26
CA GLU A 390 -20.28 -5.83 -22.97
C GLU A 390 -18.99 -5.81 -22.12
N MET A 391 -18.81 -4.78 -21.27
CA MET A 391 -17.71 -4.77 -20.30
C MET A 391 -17.87 -5.88 -19.25
N ASP A 392 -19.09 -6.10 -18.76
CA ASP A 392 -19.39 -7.18 -17.81
C ASP A 392 -19.17 -8.57 -18.44
N GLU A 393 -19.48 -8.75 -19.73
CA GLU A 393 -19.17 -9.96 -20.48
C GLU A 393 -17.65 -10.19 -20.63
N VAL A 394 -16.87 -9.13 -20.90
CA VAL A 394 -15.40 -9.20 -20.97
C VAL A 394 -14.78 -9.53 -19.60
N VAL A 395 -15.34 -9.00 -18.52
CA VAL A 395 -14.92 -9.33 -17.14
C VAL A 395 -15.32 -10.76 -16.78
N GLY A 396 -16.54 -11.19 -17.11
CA GLY A 396 -17.00 -12.58 -16.90
C GLY A 396 -16.08 -13.59 -17.56
N TRP A 397 -15.64 -13.32 -18.80
CA TRP A 397 -14.66 -14.15 -19.50
C TRP A 397 -13.33 -14.31 -18.72
N THR A 398 -12.85 -13.28 -18.01
CA THR A 398 -11.61 -13.37 -17.22
C THR A 398 -11.71 -14.21 -15.96
N LEU A 399 -12.91 -14.29 -15.36
CA LEU A 399 -13.12 -15.15 -14.20
C LEU A 399 -13.04 -16.63 -14.59
N GLU A 400 -13.37 -16.95 -15.83
CA GLU A 400 -13.27 -18.31 -16.38
C GLU A 400 -11.89 -18.63 -16.97
N HIS A 401 -11.08 -17.61 -17.29
CA HIS A 401 -9.78 -17.74 -17.96
C HIS A 401 -8.68 -17.00 -17.18
N PRO A 402 -8.05 -17.66 -16.17
CA PRO A 402 -6.98 -17.08 -15.36
C PRO A 402 -5.90 -16.39 -16.20
N THR A 403 -5.53 -15.18 -15.81
CA THR A 403 -4.54 -14.32 -16.47
C THR A 403 -3.22 -14.29 -15.69
N TYR A 404 -2.08 -14.11 -16.37
CA TYR A 404 -0.78 -13.89 -15.72
C TYR A 404 -0.79 -12.61 -14.84
N PRO A 405 -0.20 -12.60 -13.63
CA PRO A 405 0.74 -13.58 -13.04
C PRO A 405 0.09 -14.69 -12.20
N TYR A 406 -1.20 -14.96 -12.37
CA TYR A 406 -1.96 -15.91 -11.53
C TYR A 406 -2.41 -17.15 -12.33
N PRO A 407 -1.49 -18.01 -12.82
CA PRO A 407 -1.90 -19.29 -13.38
C PRO A 407 -2.52 -20.16 -12.28
N THR A 408 -3.61 -20.86 -12.61
CA THR A 408 -4.15 -21.91 -11.75
C THR A 408 -3.32 -23.19 -11.85
N GLU A 409 -3.46 -24.07 -10.86
CA GLU A 409 -2.75 -25.36 -10.84
C GLU A 409 -3.02 -26.17 -12.12
N GLY A 410 -1.95 -26.52 -12.84
CA GLY A 410 -2.02 -27.22 -14.13
C GLY A 410 -2.03 -26.32 -15.38
N MET A 411 -2.14 -25.00 -15.24
CA MET A 411 -2.03 -24.05 -16.35
C MET A 411 -0.56 -23.66 -16.60
N THR A 412 -0.11 -23.67 -17.86
CA THR A 412 1.24 -23.20 -18.21
C THR A 412 1.29 -21.67 -18.23
N ASP A 413 2.46 -21.09 -17.90
CA ASP A 413 2.65 -19.63 -17.94
C ASP A 413 2.36 -19.05 -19.33
N LYS A 414 2.62 -19.83 -20.38
CA LYS A 414 2.29 -19.49 -21.77
C LYS A 414 0.78 -19.36 -21.98
N THR A 415 -0.02 -20.23 -21.37
CA THR A 415 -1.49 -20.19 -21.48
C THR A 415 -2.06 -19.01 -20.70
N ALA A 416 -1.57 -18.77 -19.49
CA ALA A 416 -1.98 -17.62 -18.69
C ALA A 416 -1.62 -16.28 -19.36
N LEU A 417 -0.45 -16.18 -19.99
CA LEU A 417 -0.04 -15.00 -20.75
C LEU A 417 -0.90 -14.80 -22.01
N GLU A 418 -1.26 -15.88 -22.71
CA GLU A 418 -2.16 -15.83 -23.86
C GLU A 418 -3.57 -15.34 -23.46
N ASN A 419 -4.07 -15.77 -22.29
CA ASN A 419 -5.33 -15.29 -21.73
C ASN A 419 -5.26 -13.79 -21.39
N THR A 420 -4.16 -13.33 -20.77
CA THR A 420 -3.93 -11.89 -20.52
C THR A 420 -3.96 -11.09 -21.81
N ARG A 421 -3.31 -11.58 -22.87
CA ARG A 421 -3.30 -10.93 -24.19
C ARG A 421 -4.71 -10.82 -24.77
N LYS A 422 -5.46 -11.94 -24.80
CA LYS A 422 -6.83 -11.97 -25.33
C LYS A 422 -7.78 -11.06 -24.55
N TYR A 423 -7.66 -11.02 -23.23
CA TYR A 423 -8.42 -10.10 -22.40
C TYR A 423 -8.15 -8.64 -22.77
N GLN A 424 -6.87 -8.25 -22.84
CA GLN A 424 -6.48 -6.88 -23.19
C GLN A 424 -6.95 -6.51 -24.61
N GLU A 425 -6.81 -7.42 -25.58
CA GLU A 425 -7.28 -7.19 -26.95
C GLU A 425 -8.80 -7.01 -27.03
N ASN A 426 -9.58 -7.85 -26.34
CA ASN A 426 -11.03 -7.77 -26.34
C ASN A 426 -11.51 -6.48 -25.65
N TRP A 427 -10.92 -6.14 -24.50
CA TRP A 427 -11.25 -4.91 -23.78
C TRP A 427 -10.96 -3.65 -24.61
N MET A 428 -9.81 -3.61 -25.30
CA MET A 428 -9.46 -2.50 -26.18
C MET A 428 -10.40 -2.41 -27.39
N LYS A 429 -10.73 -3.53 -28.03
CA LYS A 429 -11.68 -3.56 -29.17
C LYS A 429 -13.05 -3.02 -28.78
N THR A 430 -13.57 -3.42 -27.62
CA THR A 430 -14.86 -2.93 -27.12
C THR A 430 -14.82 -1.41 -26.92
N ARG A 431 -13.79 -0.88 -26.26
CA ARG A 431 -13.62 0.58 -26.08
C ARG A 431 -13.49 1.34 -27.40
N GLU A 432 -12.74 0.83 -28.37
CA GLU A 432 -12.57 1.48 -29.68
C GLU A 432 -13.88 1.56 -30.46
N ARG A 433 -14.68 0.49 -30.45
CA ARG A 433 -16.01 0.49 -31.07
C ARG A 433 -16.91 1.56 -30.45
N HIS A 434 -17.00 1.61 -29.12
CA HIS A 434 -17.82 2.63 -28.45
C HIS A 434 -17.33 4.05 -28.71
N LEU A 435 -16.01 4.26 -28.79
CA LEU A 435 -15.46 5.57 -29.12
C LEU A 435 -15.88 6.00 -30.54
N ALA A 436 -15.90 5.07 -31.50
CA ALA A 436 -16.35 5.32 -32.86
C ALA A 436 -17.85 5.64 -32.94
N GLU A 437 -18.67 4.90 -32.19
CA GLU A 437 -20.13 5.14 -32.11
C GLU A 437 -20.41 6.52 -31.49
N LYS A 438 -19.76 6.88 -30.37
CA LYS A 438 -19.91 8.20 -29.72
C LYS A 438 -19.49 9.35 -30.65
N ARG A 439 -18.41 9.18 -31.41
CA ARG A 439 -18.00 10.18 -32.43
C ARG A 439 -19.04 10.33 -33.53
N THR A 440 -19.66 9.23 -33.95
CA THR A 440 -20.74 9.26 -34.95
C THR A 440 -21.93 10.07 -34.46
N THR A 441 -22.37 9.83 -33.22
CA THR A 441 -23.47 10.58 -32.59
C THR A 441 -23.14 12.07 -32.41
N ALA A 442 -21.94 12.40 -31.95
CA ALA A 442 -21.53 13.80 -31.79
C ALA A 442 -21.43 14.54 -33.14
N ASN A 443 -20.96 13.88 -34.20
CA ASN A 443 -20.96 14.43 -35.56
C ASN A 443 -22.38 14.61 -36.11
N GLN A 444 -23.30 13.69 -35.83
CA GLN A 444 -24.72 13.84 -36.21
C GLN A 444 -25.36 15.06 -35.52
N MET A 445 -25.06 15.29 -34.24
CA MET A 445 -25.53 16.47 -33.50
C MET A 445 -25.00 17.78 -34.10
N ASP A 446 -23.72 17.83 -34.46
CA ASP A 446 -23.14 19.01 -35.11
C ASP A 446 -23.78 19.26 -36.49
N GLY A 447 -23.97 18.19 -37.28
CA GLY A 447 -24.66 18.25 -38.57
C GLY A 447 -26.11 18.74 -38.46
N LEU A 448 -26.84 18.32 -37.43
CA LEU A 448 -28.20 18.78 -37.15
C LEU A 448 -28.23 20.25 -36.71
N ALA A 449 -27.29 20.68 -35.87
CA ALA A 449 -27.16 22.09 -35.49
C ALA A 449 -26.89 22.98 -36.71
N ASN A 450 -26.04 22.53 -37.64
CA ASN A 450 -25.77 23.23 -38.90
C ASN A 450 -27.01 23.30 -39.81
N SER A 451 -27.82 22.23 -39.86
CA SER A 451 -29.04 22.18 -40.66
C SER A 451 -30.13 23.11 -40.10
N LEU A 452 -30.32 23.10 -38.78
CA LEU A 452 -31.23 24.01 -38.06
C LEU A 452 -30.84 25.48 -38.25
N GLU A 453 -29.54 25.80 -38.22
CA GLU A 453 -29.06 27.16 -38.48
C GLU A 453 -29.37 27.62 -39.90
N ALA A 454 -29.14 26.75 -40.90
CA ALA A 454 -29.43 27.05 -42.30
C ALA A 454 -30.94 27.29 -42.53
N GLU A 455 -31.81 26.50 -41.89
CA GLU A 455 -33.27 26.64 -42.01
C GLU A 455 -33.80 27.89 -41.31
N ILE A 456 -33.32 28.19 -40.10
CA ILE A 456 -33.70 29.42 -39.38
C ILE A 456 -33.28 30.66 -40.18
N ASN A 457 -32.11 30.64 -40.79
CA ASN A 457 -31.65 31.73 -41.65
C ASN A 457 -32.44 31.86 -42.97
N ALA A 458 -33.10 30.79 -43.43
CA ALA A 458 -33.90 30.77 -44.65
C ALA A 458 -35.38 31.15 -44.43
N THR A 459 -35.84 31.26 -43.18
CA THR A 459 -37.26 31.49 -42.86
C THR A 459 -37.62 32.99 -42.96
N PRO A 460 -38.69 33.39 -43.68
CA PRO A 460 -39.08 34.81 -43.82
C PRO A 460 -39.53 35.46 -42.51
N ASN A 461 -39.14 36.73 -42.28
CA ASN A 461 -39.59 37.53 -41.12
C ASN A 461 -41.03 38.05 -41.31
N ASP A 462 -42.03 37.19 -41.10
CA ASP A 462 -43.45 37.57 -41.09
C ASP A 462 -44.20 37.01 -39.85
N PRO A 463 -45.38 37.57 -39.48
CA PRO A 463 -46.11 37.23 -38.25
C PRO A 463 -46.51 35.76 -38.12
N THR A 464 -46.73 35.11 -39.26
CA THR A 464 -47.17 33.71 -39.34
C THR A 464 -45.98 32.79 -39.12
N SER A 465 -44.85 33.10 -39.76
CA SER A 465 -43.55 32.46 -39.52
C SER A 465 -43.14 32.56 -38.05
N GLU A 466 -43.36 33.71 -37.42
CA GLU A 466 -43.03 33.95 -36.01
C GLU A 466 -43.82 33.03 -35.06
N HIS A 467 -45.13 32.90 -35.24
CA HIS A 467 -45.95 32.08 -34.33
C HIS A 467 -45.62 30.58 -34.44
N ILE A 468 -45.31 30.12 -35.66
CA ILE A 468 -44.92 28.73 -35.94
C ILE A 468 -43.51 28.47 -35.41
N LEU A 469 -42.53 29.36 -35.63
CA LEU A 469 -41.20 29.28 -35.03
C LEU A 469 -41.28 29.23 -33.51
N ARG A 470 -42.16 30.04 -32.88
CA ARG A 470 -42.39 29.99 -31.43
C ARG A 470 -42.95 28.64 -30.96
N ASN A 471 -43.93 28.08 -31.67
CA ASN A 471 -44.49 26.77 -31.31
C ASN A 471 -43.47 25.65 -31.54
N ALA A 472 -42.76 25.67 -32.67
CA ALA A 472 -41.70 24.70 -32.98
C ALA A 472 -40.55 24.79 -31.97
N LEU A 473 -40.09 25.99 -31.60
CA LEU A 473 -39.05 26.20 -30.57
C LEU A 473 -39.52 25.81 -29.16
N SER A 474 -40.78 26.04 -28.83
CA SER A 474 -41.35 25.62 -27.55
C SER A 474 -41.45 24.09 -27.46
N THR A 475 -41.97 23.44 -28.50
CA THR A 475 -42.05 21.97 -28.59
C THR A 475 -40.66 21.33 -28.64
N ALA A 476 -39.75 21.90 -29.42
CA ALA A 476 -38.34 21.54 -29.49
C ALA A 476 -37.64 21.63 -28.13
N GLY A 477 -37.73 22.79 -27.49
CA GLY A 477 -37.12 23.03 -26.20
C GLY A 477 -37.67 22.06 -25.15
N SER A 478 -38.97 21.76 -25.18
CA SER A 478 -39.57 20.74 -24.32
C SER A 478 -39.05 19.32 -24.60
N LYS A 479 -38.90 18.92 -25.87
CA LYS A 479 -38.34 17.61 -26.26
C LYS A 479 -36.86 17.47 -25.87
N VAL A 480 -36.05 18.49 -26.15
CA VAL A 480 -34.62 18.54 -25.76
C VAL A 480 -34.46 18.58 -24.24
N TYR A 481 -35.29 19.35 -23.53
CA TYR A 481 -35.29 19.38 -22.06
C TYR A 481 -35.64 18.01 -21.46
N THR A 482 -36.61 17.30 -22.05
CA THR A 482 -36.96 15.93 -21.67
C THR A 482 -35.81 14.96 -21.90
N ALA A 483 -35.15 15.04 -23.05
CA ALA A 483 -33.97 14.22 -23.36
C ALA A 483 -32.79 14.50 -22.42
N LEU A 484 -32.58 15.78 -22.04
CA LEU A 484 -31.60 16.19 -21.03
C LEU A 484 -31.90 15.65 -19.64
N GLN A 485 -33.18 15.62 -19.24
CA GLN A 485 -33.58 15.00 -17.99
C GLN A 485 -33.31 13.50 -17.97
N GLU A 486 -33.57 12.82 -19.08
CA GLU A 486 -33.33 11.39 -19.20
C GLU A 486 -31.83 11.05 -19.18
N ALA A 487 -31.00 11.85 -19.86
CA ALA A 487 -29.56 11.70 -19.80
C ALA A 487 -28.98 11.99 -18.40
N LEU A 488 -29.53 12.99 -17.68
CA LEU A 488 -29.18 13.26 -16.29
C LEU A 488 -29.57 12.09 -15.38
N ARG A 489 -30.79 11.57 -15.52
CA ARG A 489 -31.28 10.41 -14.78
C ARG A 489 -30.34 9.22 -14.95
N VAL A 490 -29.99 8.91 -16.20
CA VAL A 490 -29.08 7.80 -16.52
C VAL A 490 -27.65 8.06 -16.04
N ALA A 491 -27.18 9.31 -16.02
CA ALA A 491 -25.88 9.66 -15.44
C ALA A 491 -25.85 9.48 -13.92
N TYR A 492 -26.94 9.81 -13.22
CA TYR A 492 -27.08 9.58 -11.78
C TYR A 492 -27.16 8.08 -11.44
N GLU A 493 -27.91 7.31 -12.22
CA GLU A 493 -28.08 5.86 -12.02
C GLU A 493 -26.79 5.07 -12.19
N ASN A 494 -25.82 5.58 -12.97
CA ASN A 494 -24.55 4.92 -13.25
C ASN A 494 -23.34 5.53 -12.50
N SER A 495 -23.58 6.34 -11.45
CA SER A 495 -22.58 7.26 -10.88
C SER A 495 -21.47 6.66 -10.00
N HIS A 496 -21.25 5.34 -9.98
CA HIS A 496 -20.06 4.76 -9.32
C HIS A 496 -18.74 5.02 -10.06
N GLY A 497 -18.76 5.70 -11.21
CA GLY A 497 -17.56 6.07 -11.96
C GLY A 497 -17.58 7.44 -12.65
N PHE A 498 -18.64 8.24 -12.49
CA PHE A 498 -18.67 9.58 -13.08
C PHE A 498 -17.94 10.58 -12.17
N SER A 499 -17.02 11.37 -12.75
CA SER A 499 -16.52 12.53 -12.04
C SER A 499 -17.69 13.49 -11.80
N ASN A 500 -17.82 14.02 -10.57
CA ASN A 500 -18.81 15.03 -10.20
C ASN A 500 -18.93 16.19 -11.21
N SER A 501 -17.88 16.44 -11.99
CA SER A 501 -17.85 17.45 -13.04
C SER A 501 -18.85 17.21 -14.20
N THR A 502 -19.13 15.95 -14.58
CA THR A 502 -20.02 15.67 -15.73
C THR A 502 -21.48 15.89 -15.35
N THR A 503 -21.87 15.43 -14.16
CA THR A 503 -23.19 15.63 -13.59
C THR A 503 -23.48 17.12 -13.35
N GLN A 504 -22.55 17.84 -12.73
CA GLN A 504 -22.67 19.29 -12.52
C GLN A 504 -22.79 20.08 -13.84
N ARG A 505 -22.08 19.65 -14.89
CA ARG A 505 -22.18 20.25 -16.23
C ARG A 505 -23.54 20.01 -16.87
N LEU A 506 -24.08 18.80 -16.78
CA LEU A 506 -25.41 18.48 -17.31
C LEU A 506 -26.52 19.20 -16.53
N GLU A 507 -26.39 19.31 -15.21
CA GLU A 507 -27.33 20.08 -14.39
C GLU A 507 -27.31 21.58 -14.72
N LYS A 508 -26.11 22.14 -14.94
CA LYS A 508 -25.97 23.53 -15.39
C LYS A 508 -26.63 23.74 -16.75
N LEU A 509 -26.40 22.85 -17.71
CA LEU A 509 -27.01 22.94 -19.04
C LEU A 509 -28.55 22.81 -18.97
N ARG A 510 -29.06 21.92 -18.12
CA ARG A 510 -30.49 21.78 -17.84
C ARG A 510 -31.07 23.06 -17.24
N ALA A 511 -30.38 23.68 -16.28
CA ALA A 511 -30.82 24.91 -15.64
C ALA A 511 -30.83 26.09 -16.63
N GLU A 512 -29.81 26.19 -17.48
CA GLU A 512 -29.72 27.20 -18.55
C GLU A 512 -30.84 27.02 -19.59
N MET A 513 -31.08 25.78 -20.05
CA MET A 513 -32.19 25.49 -20.98
C MET A 513 -33.57 25.72 -20.36
N LYS A 514 -33.74 25.36 -19.08
CA LYS A 514 -34.98 25.63 -18.35
C LYS A 514 -35.23 27.12 -18.23
N ALA A 515 -34.22 27.90 -17.86
CA ALA A 515 -34.34 29.34 -17.75
C ALA A 515 -34.72 29.99 -19.10
N LEU A 516 -34.15 29.49 -20.21
CA LEU A 516 -34.53 29.89 -21.57
C LEU A 516 -35.99 29.55 -21.90
N LEU A 517 -36.46 28.35 -21.56
CA LEU A 517 -37.84 27.91 -21.79
C LEU A 517 -38.88 28.63 -20.91
N ASP A 518 -38.49 28.95 -19.67
CA ASP A 518 -39.35 29.63 -18.69
C ASP A 518 -39.39 31.15 -18.92
N THR A 519 -38.53 31.70 -19.77
CA THR A 519 -38.57 33.12 -20.14
C THR A 519 -39.82 33.36 -20.98
N PRO A 520 -40.83 34.11 -20.48
CA PRO A 520 -42.07 34.31 -21.21
C PRO A 520 -41.75 35.04 -22.51
N LEU A 521 -41.96 34.36 -23.64
CA LEU A 521 -41.74 34.95 -24.95
C LEU A 521 -42.56 36.25 -25.02
N PRO A 522 -41.94 37.41 -25.34
CA PRO A 522 -42.63 38.69 -25.31
C PRO A 522 -43.88 38.63 -26.20
N ALA A 523 -44.99 39.21 -25.74
CA ALA A 523 -46.26 39.13 -26.44
C ALA A 523 -46.09 39.52 -27.91
N SER A 524 -46.63 38.71 -28.83
CA SER A 524 -46.42 38.93 -30.27
C SER A 524 -46.74 40.39 -30.62
N PRO A 525 -45.81 41.12 -31.26
CA PRO A 525 -46.01 42.52 -31.61
C PRO A 525 -47.22 42.75 -32.55
N TYR A 526 -47.72 41.67 -33.15
CA TYR A 526 -48.87 41.67 -34.06
C TYR A 526 -50.22 41.53 -33.34
N ALA A 527 -50.25 41.29 -32.03
CA ALA A 527 -51.49 41.07 -31.27
C ALA A 527 -52.27 42.38 -30.97
N LYS A 528 -51.63 43.56 -31.07
CA LYS A 528 -52.29 44.86 -30.87
C LYS A 528 -51.64 45.93 -31.77
N SER A 529 -52.43 46.48 -32.70
CA SER A 529 -52.22 47.74 -33.45
C SER A 529 -51.85 47.60 -34.93
N LYS A 530 -52.66 48.26 -35.78
CA LYS A 530 -52.47 48.47 -37.23
C LYS A 530 -51.37 49.51 -37.55
N THR A 531 -50.64 50.04 -36.56
CA THR A 531 -49.85 51.26 -36.76
C THR A 531 -48.55 51.35 -35.94
N ILE A 532 -47.73 50.31 -35.88
CA ILE A 532 -46.36 50.42 -35.35
C ILE A 532 -45.42 49.54 -36.18
N ALA A 533 -44.65 50.15 -37.09
CA ALA A 533 -43.73 49.44 -37.99
C ALA A 533 -42.25 49.52 -37.56
N GLN A 534 -41.91 50.26 -36.50
CA GLN A 534 -40.51 50.45 -36.06
C GLN A 534 -40.16 49.80 -34.72
N GLU A 535 -41.09 49.64 -33.78
CA GLU A 535 -40.82 48.88 -32.53
C GLU A 535 -40.88 47.34 -32.76
N ASN A 536 -41.56 46.90 -33.82
CA ASN A 536 -41.74 45.49 -34.15
C ASN A 536 -40.49 44.81 -34.76
N LEU A 537 -39.52 45.60 -35.25
CA LEU A 537 -38.23 45.10 -35.72
C LEU A 537 -37.33 44.60 -34.57
N ASN A 538 -37.54 45.08 -33.34
CA ASN A 538 -36.73 44.68 -32.19
C ASN A 538 -37.20 43.35 -31.56
N LEU A 539 -38.50 43.02 -31.59
CA LEU A 539 -39.00 41.74 -31.04
C LEU A 539 -38.78 40.53 -31.97
N SER A 540 -38.77 40.73 -33.29
CA SER A 540 -38.37 39.68 -34.25
C SER A 540 -36.91 39.22 -34.01
N ASN A 541 -36.07 40.12 -33.47
CA ASN A 541 -34.70 39.80 -33.10
C ASN A 541 -34.63 38.91 -31.86
N ASP A 542 -35.62 38.94 -30.94
CA ASP A 542 -35.58 38.17 -29.68
C ASP A 542 -35.80 36.67 -29.91
N ILE A 543 -36.64 36.28 -30.87
CA ILE A 543 -36.88 34.85 -31.20
C ILE A 543 -35.75 34.30 -32.04
N ALA A 544 -35.27 35.07 -33.01
CA ALA A 544 -34.05 34.75 -33.76
C ALA A 544 -32.86 34.59 -32.80
N TYR A 545 -32.77 35.43 -31.77
CA TYR A 545 -31.78 35.33 -30.71
C TYR A 545 -31.92 34.06 -29.87
N VAL A 546 -33.12 33.69 -29.40
CA VAL A 546 -33.33 32.43 -28.65
C VAL A 546 -32.99 31.20 -29.51
N ALA A 547 -33.37 31.21 -30.79
CA ALA A 547 -33.08 30.14 -31.73
C ALA A 547 -31.58 30.00 -32.02
N GLN A 548 -30.90 31.12 -32.31
CA GLN A 548 -29.44 31.17 -32.51
C GLN A 548 -28.68 30.78 -31.23
N THR A 549 -29.15 31.18 -30.06
CA THR A 549 -28.54 30.80 -28.77
C THR A 549 -28.67 29.30 -28.52
N THR A 550 -29.82 28.72 -28.85
CA THR A 550 -30.07 27.26 -28.72
C THR A 550 -29.18 26.46 -29.68
N ILE A 551 -29.08 26.88 -30.95
CA ILE A 551 -28.15 26.28 -31.93
C ILE A 551 -26.71 26.39 -31.45
N LEU A 552 -26.30 27.57 -30.97
CA LEU A 552 -24.96 27.81 -30.49
C LEU A 552 -24.62 26.91 -29.28
N HIS A 553 -25.58 26.67 -28.39
CA HIS A 553 -25.40 25.73 -27.29
C HIS A 553 -25.27 24.28 -27.75
N LEU A 554 -26.11 23.83 -28.69
CA LEU A 554 -26.01 22.47 -29.27
C LEU A 554 -24.68 22.26 -29.99
N ARG A 555 -24.24 23.24 -30.81
CA ARG A 555 -22.95 23.21 -31.50
C ARG A 555 -21.77 23.20 -30.51
N ASN A 556 -21.80 24.08 -29.50
CA ASN A 556 -20.75 24.11 -28.48
C ASN A 556 -20.69 22.81 -27.68
N TYR A 557 -21.83 22.17 -27.41
CA TYR A 557 -21.88 20.87 -26.76
C TYR A 557 -21.27 19.78 -27.65
N ALA A 558 -21.71 19.66 -28.90
CA ALA A 558 -21.19 18.67 -29.85
C ALA A 558 -19.67 18.82 -30.08
N GLN A 559 -19.18 20.05 -30.23
CA GLN A 559 -17.76 20.33 -30.42
C GLN A 559 -16.92 20.00 -29.19
N ARG A 560 -17.42 20.28 -27.98
CA ARG A 560 -16.75 19.89 -26.73
C ARG A 560 -16.70 18.39 -26.55
N GLU A 561 -17.79 17.70 -26.88
CA GLU A 561 -17.84 16.23 -26.82
C GLU A 561 -16.87 15.61 -27.83
N LEU A 562 -16.81 16.14 -29.07
CA LEU A 562 -15.83 15.71 -30.07
C LEU A 562 -14.39 15.91 -29.59
N ALA A 563 -14.08 17.04 -28.94
CA ALA A 563 -12.75 17.28 -28.37
C ALA A 563 -12.42 16.29 -27.23
N ALA A 564 -13.39 16.00 -26.36
CA ALA A 564 -13.22 15.00 -25.30
C ALA A 564 -12.99 13.59 -25.87
N LEU A 565 -13.73 13.19 -26.92
CA LEU A 565 -13.57 11.91 -27.61
C LEU A 565 -12.25 11.82 -28.40
N GLN A 566 -11.67 12.96 -28.80
CA GLN A 566 -10.31 13.00 -29.38
C GLN A 566 -9.25 12.77 -28.30
N GLU A 567 -9.41 13.33 -27.10
CA GLU A 567 -8.55 13.07 -25.95
C GLU A 567 -8.65 11.62 -25.46
N GLU A 568 -9.86 11.07 -25.35
CA GLU A 568 -10.07 9.67 -24.99
C GLU A 568 -9.39 8.73 -26.00
N GLY A 569 -9.45 9.04 -27.29
CA GLY A 569 -8.70 8.31 -28.32
C GLY A 569 -7.18 8.34 -28.11
N ARG A 570 -6.60 9.52 -27.84
CA ARG A 570 -5.17 9.66 -27.53
C ARG A 570 -4.77 8.88 -26.27
N PHE A 571 -5.65 8.86 -25.27
CA PHE A 571 -5.45 8.08 -24.05
C PHE A 571 -5.46 6.57 -24.31
N LEU A 572 -6.40 6.06 -25.13
CA LEU A 572 -6.43 4.65 -25.52
C LEU A 572 -5.17 4.24 -26.28
N ASP A 573 -4.66 5.08 -27.17
CA ASP A 573 -3.38 4.83 -27.87
C ASP A 573 -2.20 4.73 -26.89
N GLY A 574 -2.21 5.56 -25.84
CA GLY A 574 -1.25 5.47 -24.74
C GLY A 574 -1.34 4.14 -23.99
N GLN A 575 -2.56 3.71 -23.65
CA GLN A 575 -2.79 2.42 -22.97
C GLN A 575 -2.36 1.22 -23.81
N LYS A 576 -2.58 1.23 -25.14
CA LYS A 576 -2.09 0.17 -26.04
C LYS A 576 -0.57 0.02 -25.98
N LYS A 577 0.15 1.14 -25.99
CA LYS A 577 1.63 1.13 -25.89
C LYS A 577 2.10 0.58 -24.55
N GLU A 578 1.41 0.91 -23.47
CA GLU A 578 1.79 0.45 -22.13
C GLU A 578 1.45 -1.04 -21.89
N GLN A 579 0.33 -1.51 -22.45
CA GLN A 579 -0.01 -2.94 -22.46
C GLN A 579 1.01 -3.76 -23.23
N ALA A 580 1.45 -3.29 -24.40
CA ALA A 580 2.48 -3.97 -25.19
C ALA A 580 3.82 -4.12 -24.42
N LYS A 581 4.24 -3.07 -23.70
CA LYS A 581 5.43 -3.14 -22.83
C LYS A 581 5.24 -4.12 -21.66
N THR A 582 4.04 -4.16 -21.08
CA THR A 582 3.72 -5.06 -19.97
C THR A 582 3.78 -6.52 -20.41
N LEU A 583 3.23 -6.84 -21.60
CA LEU A 583 3.33 -8.18 -22.18
C LEU A 583 4.78 -8.58 -22.50
N ASP A 584 5.58 -7.67 -23.07
CA ASP A 584 7.02 -7.90 -23.31
C ASP A 584 7.80 -8.17 -22.01
N LYS A 585 7.48 -7.43 -20.94
CA LYS A 585 8.04 -7.66 -19.61
C LYS A 585 7.73 -9.08 -19.09
N TYR A 586 6.48 -9.53 -19.19
CA TYR A 586 6.10 -10.87 -18.75
C TYR A 586 6.73 -11.97 -19.59
N GLN A 587 6.88 -11.78 -20.91
CA GLN A 587 7.60 -12.71 -21.77
C GLN A 587 9.06 -12.88 -21.36
N LYS A 588 9.75 -11.78 -21.05
CA LYS A 588 11.14 -11.80 -20.57
C LYS A 588 11.28 -12.50 -19.21
N GLU A 589 10.33 -12.29 -18.31
CA GLU A 589 10.32 -12.94 -17.00
C GLU A 589 10.16 -14.46 -17.12
N ILE A 590 9.20 -14.92 -17.94
CA ILE A 590 8.98 -16.35 -18.20
C ILE A 590 10.24 -16.99 -18.81
N ALA A 591 10.88 -16.34 -19.78
CA ALA A 591 12.10 -16.83 -20.40
C ALA A 591 13.27 -16.95 -19.39
N SER A 592 13.46 -15.96 -18.53
CA SER A 592 14.49 -15.96 -17.48
C SER A 592 14.30 -17.10 -16.47
N ARG A 593 13.05 -17.35 -16.05
CA ARG A 593 12.73 -18.48 -15.16
C ARG A 593 13.06 -19.82 -15.84
N GLN A 594 12.64 -20.01 -17.09
CA GLN A 594 12.94 -21.24 -17.85
C GLN A 594 14.44 -21.53 -17.95
N GLU A 595 15.26 -20.52 -18.22
CA GLU A 595 16.71 -20.68 -18.35
C GLU A 595 17.35 -21.07 -17.00
N THR A 596 16.91 -20.45 -15.91
CA THR A 596 17.37 -20.77 -14.55
C THR A 596 17.11 -22.23 -14.20
N TYR A 597 15.90 -22.74 -14.49
CA TYR A 597 15.55 -24.13 -14.22
C TYR A 597 16.33 -25.12 -15.09
N ARG A 598 16.55 -24.81 -16.37
CA ARG A 598 17.38 -25.65 -17.27
C ARG A 598 18.82 -25.74 -16.78
N TYR A 599 19.40 -24.63 -16.33
CA TYR A 599 20.76 -24.62 -15.78
C TYR A 599 20.87 -25.46 -14.50
N ALA A 600 19.92 -25.30 -13.58
CA ALA A 600 19.87 -26.06 -12.34
C ALA A 600 19.76 -27.58 -12.60
N ALA A 601 18.85 -27.99 -13.48
CA ALA A 601 18.67 -29.40 -13.81
C ALA A 601 19.86 -30.02 -14.55
N LYS A 602 20.50 -29.30 -15.48
CA LYS A 602 21.71 -29.78 -16.15
C LYS A 602 22.86 -29.99 -15.16
N THR A 603 23.02 -29.06 -14.21
CA THR A 603 24.00 -29.16 -13.15
C THR A 603 23.73 -30.40 -12.28
N PHE A 604 22.47 -30.62 -11.90
CA PHE A 604 22.06 -31.78 -11.12
C PHE A 604 22.32 -33.11 -11.86
N LEU A 605 21.98 -33.20 -13.16
CA LEU A 605 22.19 -34.41 -13.96
C LEU A 605 23.67 -34.78 -14.09
N ASN A 606 24.53 -33.79 -14.29
CA ASN A 606 25.97 -34.00 -14.37
C ASN A 606 26.54 -34.46 -13.01
N GLN A 607 26.16 -33.78 -11.93
CA GLN A 607 26.59 -34.12 -10.58
C GLN A 607 26.12 -35.51 -10.14
N GLY A 608 24.87 -35.87 -10.43
CA GLY A 608 24.34 -37.19 -10.08
C GLY A 608 24.98 -38.33 -10.89
N SER A 609 25.33 -38.11 -12.16
CA SER A 609 26.01 -39.12 -12.98
C SER A 609 27.44 -39.37 -12.49
N ASP A 610 28.19 -38.32 -12.17
CA ASP A 610 29.53 -38.44 -11.57
C ASP A 610 29.48 -39.12 -10.20
N TYR A 611 28.43 -38.85 -9.42
CA TYR A 611 28.22 -39.47 -8.12
C TYR A 611 27.95 -40.97 -8.23
N LEU A 612 27.12 -41.39 -9.19
CA LEU A 612 26.81 -42.80 -9.45
C LEU A 612 28.08 -43.62 -9.72
N ARG A 613 28.95 -43.14 -10.62
CA ARG A 613 30.23 -43.81 -10.94
C ARG A 613 31.13 -44.00 -9.73
N ARG A 614 31.17 -43.03 -8.81
CA ARG A 614 32.01 -43.11 -7.59
C ARG A 614 31.47 -44.13 -6.59
N LEU A 615 30.16 -44.34 -6.53
CA LEU A 615 29.55 -45.38 -5.70
C LEU A 615 29.97 -46.78 -6.17
N GLU A 616 30.06 -46.99 -7.49
CA GLU A 616 30.51 -48.26 -8.07
C GLU A 616 31.98 -48.57 -7.74
N ASP A 617 32.88 -47.57 -7.82
CA ASP A 617 34.30 -47.73 -7.46
C ASP A 617 34.48 -48.08 -5.97
N LEU A 618 33.68 -47.46 -5.08
CA LEU A 618 33.68 -47.76 -3.65
C LEU A 618 33.24 -49.20 -3.36
N LEU A 619 32.24 -49.69 -4.09
CA LEU A 619 31.72 -51.05 -3.95
C LEU A 619 32.83 -52.09 -4.15
N GLN A 620 33.65 -51.93 -5.20
CA GLN A 620 34.75 -52.84 -5.52
C GLN A 620 35.87 -52.80 -4.46
N ALA A 621 36.25 -51.62 -3.98
CA ALA A 621 37.31 -51.47 -2.98
C ALA A 621 36.95 -52.09 -1.62
N ARG A 622 35.68 -52.00 -1.20
CA ARG A 622 35.19 -52.63 0.04
C ARG A 622 35.27 -54.15 0.00
N GLN A 623 34.96 -54.76 -1.14
CA GLN A 623 35.03 -56.23 -1.29
C GLN A 623 36.45 -56.76 -1.11
N ALA A 624 37.46 -56.08 -1.68
CA ALA A 624 38.86 -56.48 -1.55
C ALA A 624 39.39 -56.39 -0.10
N TYR A 625 39.00 -55.35 0.64
CA TYR A 625 39.42 -55.17 2.04
C TYR A 625 38.75 -56.17 3.00
N SER A 626 37.48 -56.50 2.77
CA SER A 626 36.76 -57.52 3.55
C SER A 626 37.44 -58.90 3.49
N GLN A 627 37.91 -59.31 2.31
CA GLN A 627 38.63 -60.59 2.13
C GLN A 627 39.93 -60.66 2.94
N PHE A 628 40.65 -59.54 3.12
CA PHE A 628 41.88 -59.48 3.91
C PHE A 628 41.61 -59.71 5.42
N LEU A 629 40.57 -59.07 5.97
CA LEU A 629 40.23 -59.17 7.39
C LEU A 629 39.83 -60.59 7.80
N ASP A 630 39.10 -61.29 6.93
CA ASP A 630 38.73 -62.70 7.17
C ASP A 630 39.95 -63.63 7.23
N SER A 631 41.00 -63.35 6.46
CA SER A 631 42.26 -64.08 6.56
C SER A 631 42.99 -63.82 7.89
N ALA A 632 43.00 -62.58 8.38
CA ALA A 632 43.65 -62.22 9.64
C ALA A 632 42.90 -62.77 10.87
N LYS A 633 41.57 -62.87 10.79
CA LYS A 633 40.73 -63.53 11.81
C LYS A 633 41.00 -65.03 11.90
N LYS A 634 41.12 -65.74 10.77
CA LYS A 634 41.45 -67.18 10.77
C LYS A 634 42.77 -67.50 11.46
N ALA A 635 43.70 -66.53 11.52
CA ALA A 635 44.99 -66.68 12.19
C ALA A 635 44.96 -66.37 13.71
N GLY A 636 43.81 -66.04 14.29
CA GLY A 636 43.67 -65.71 15.73
C GLY A 636 44.27 -64.36 16.14
N ILE A 637 44.81 -63.58 15.20
CA ILE A 637 45.36 -62.23 15.44
C ILE A 637 44.22 -61.24 15.65
N LEU A 638 43.19 -61.36 14.82
CA LEU A 638 41.97 -60.58 14.96
C LEU A 638 40.85 -61.46 15.51
N GLU A 639 40.07 -60.91 16.43
CA GLU A 639 38.77 -61.47 16.79
C GLU A 639 37.67 -60.56 16.26
N LYS A 640 36.58 -61.19 15.82
CA LYS A 640 35.39 -60.47 15.38
C LYS A 640 34.71 -59.92 16.63
N THR A 641 34.47 -58.62 16.67
CA THR A 641 33.68 -58.01 17.74
C THR A 641 32.19 -58.15 17.45
N ASP A 642 31.42 -58.05 18.52
CA ASP A 642 29.96 -58.15 18.65
C ASP A 642 29.21 -57.06 17.85
N ALA A 643 29.91 -56.01 17.42
CA ALA A 643 29.39 -54.92 16.60
C ALA A 643 30.21 -54.70 15.33
N ASN A 644 30.34 -55.74 14.49
CA ASN A 644 30.76 -55.58 13.11
C ASN A 644 32.24 -55.12 12.89
N GLY A 645 33.10 -55.20 13.90
CA GLY A 645 34.51 -54.84 13.81
C GLY A 645 35.44 -56.03 13.92
N TYR A 646 36.72 -55.81 13.62
CA TYR A 646 37.80 -56.73 13.95
C TYR A 646 38.73 -55.96 14.88
N ARG A 647 39.07 -56.52 16.03
CA ARG A 647 40.10 -55.99 16.93
C ARG A 647 41.21 -57.01 17.07
N ILE A 648 42.40 -56.56 17.46
CA ILE A 648 43.44 -57.50 17.84
C ILE A 648 42.95 -58.27 19.07
N SER A 649 42.99 -59.60 19.00
CA SER A 649 42.35 -60.46 19.99
C SER A 649 42.92 -60.24 21.38
N GLN A 650 42.09 -59.86 22.35
CA GLN A 650 42.57 -59.62 23.71
C GLN A 650 43.16 -60.90 24.31
N GLU A 651 42.67 -62.08 23.90
CA GLU A 651 43.28 -63.36 24.23
C GLU A 651 44.70 -63.47 23.66
N TRP A 652 44.93 -63.03 22.42
CA TRP A 652 46.25 -62.95 21.82
C TRP A 652 47.17 -61.98 22.58
N ILE A 653 46.68 -60.78 22.95
CA ILE A 653 47.46 -59.81 23.76
C ILE A 653 47.74 -60.33 25.17
N ASN A 654 46.72 -60.79 25.89
CA ASN A 654 46.84 -61.29 27.25
C ASN A 654 47.73 -62.53 27.31
N THR A 655 47.67 -63.41 26.30
CA THR A 655 48.59 -64.54 26.19
C THR A 655 50.02 -64.05 25.91
N THR A 656 50.16 -62.95 25.17
CA THR A 656 51.45 -62.33 24.86
C THR A 656 52.04 -61.56 26.07
N VAL A 657 51.23 -60.93 26.94
CA VAL A 657 51.69 -60.08 28.07
C VAL A 657 51.38 -60.64 29.48
N LYS A 658 50.96 -61.90 29.59
CA LYS A 658 50.34 -62.52 30.80
C LYS A 658 51.13 -62.39 32.11
N ASN A 659 52.43 -62.13 32.05
CA ASN A 659 53.33 -62.17 33.20
C ASN A 659 53.95 -60.78 33.52
N THR A 660 53.32 -59.67 33.12
CA THR A 660 53.88 -58.31 33.23
C THR A 660 52.88 -57.31 33.86
N SER A 661 53.35 -56.40 34.74
CA SER A 661 52.51 -55.38 35.41
C SER A 661 51.98 -54.32 34.44
N MET A 662 50.71 -53.87 34.59
CA MET A 662 50.02 -52.88 33.73
C MET A 662 50.54 -51.44 33.89
N THR A 663 51.82 -51.27 33.63
CA THR A 663 52.50 -50.00 33.44
C THR A 663 53.52 -50.20 32.32
N CYS A 664 54.58 -49.42 32.28
CA CYS A 664 55.55 -49.37 31.18
C CYS A 664 56.06 -50.73 30.62
N PRO A 665 56.31 -51.81 31.40
CA PRO A 665 56.87 -53.07 30.88
C PRO A 665 55.97 -53.91 29.94
N ALA A 666 54.65 -53.69 29.94
CA ALA A 666 53.73 -54.43 29.08
C ALA A 666 53.70 -53.91 27.63
N VAL A 667 54.24 -52.70 27.40
CA VAL A 667 54.19 -51.98 26.12
C VAL A 667 55.22 -52.55 25.12
N ASP A 668 56.47 -52.78 25.53
CA ASP A 668 57.57 -53.15 24.61
C ASP A 668 57.39 -54.50 23.89
N LEU A 669 56.80 -55.50 24.55
CA LEU A 669 56.64 -56.87 24.03
C LEU A 669 55.60 -56.98 22.90
N LEU A 670 54.61 -56.08 22.87
CA LEU A 670 53.53 -56.10 21.87
C LEU A 670 53.98 -55.56 20.50
N GLN A 671 55.03 -54.72 20.46
CA GLN A 671 55.47 -54.06 19.23
C GLN A 671 56.14 -54.99 18.22
N GLU A 672 56.94 -55.94 18.72
CA GLU A 672 57.78 -56.82 17.90
C GLU A 672 56.95 -57.73 16.96
N LYS A 673 55.77 -58.19 17.42
CA LYS A 673 54.98 -59.22 16.74
C LYS A 673 54.05 -58.71 15.63
N LEU A 674 53.85 -57.40 15.47
CA LEU A 674 52.77 -56.83 14.63
C LEU A 674 53.20 -56.09 13.36
N SER A 675 54.48 -55.80 13.21
CA SER A 675 55.01 -54.88 12.18
C SER A 675 54.78 -55.32 10.72
N SER A 676 54.91 -56.61 10.38
CA SER A 676 54.78 -57.08 8.98
C SER A 676 53.34 -57.17 8.48
N ARG A 677 52.37 -57.41 9.37
CA ARG A 677 50.93 -57.50 9.04
C ARG A 677 50.27 -56.12 8.92
N ALA A 678 50.81 -55.12 9.62
CA ALA A 678 50.39 -53.72 9.51
C ALA A 678 50.59 -53.18 8.08
N ALA A 679 51.77 -53.39 7.49
CA ALA A 679 52.09 -52.85 6.15
C ALA A 679 51.09 -53.28 5.05
N GLN A 680 50.60 -54.53 5.08
CA GLN A 680 49.65 -55.05 4.08
C GLN A 680 48.24 -54.49 4.28
N SER A 681 47.79 -54.38 5.54
CA SER A 681 46.48 -53.83 5.90
C SER A 681 46.34 -52.37 5.47
N SER A 682 47.40 -51.58 5.67
CA SER A 682 47.44 -50.15 5.36
C SER A 682 47.18 -49.87 3.87
N ARG A 683 47.77 -50.66 2.97
CA ARG A 683 47.62 -50.48 1.52
C ARG A 683 46.17 -50.66 1.05
N LEU A 684 45.49 -51.72 1.50
CA LEU A 684 44.12 -52.03 1.08
C LEU A 684 43.11 -51.08 1.72
N PHE A 685 43.33 -50.72 2.99
CA PHE A 685 42.50 -49.75 3.69
C PHE A 685 42.56 -48.36 3.05
N SER A 686 43.75 -47.91 2.61
CA SER A 686 43.89 -46.63 1.89
C SER A 686 43.12 -46.58 0.57
N GLN A 687 43.08 -47.68 -0.19
CA GLN A 687 42.31 -47.77 -1.45
C GLN A 687 40.79 -47.70 -1.21
N MET A 688 40.31 -48.30 -0.11
CA MET A 688 38.90 -48.22 0.29
C MET A 688 38.52 -46.80 0.78
N MET A 689 39.36 -46.18 1.61
CA MET A 689 39.10 -44.85 2.17
C MET A 689 39.19 -43.73 1.12
N SER A 690 40.03 -43.88 0.09
CA SER A 690 40.06 -42.92 -1.03
C SER A 690 38.77 -42.96 -1.84
N ALA A 691 38.24 -44.15 -2.15
CA ALA A 691 36.95 -44.30 -2.82
C ALA A 691 35.78 -43.78 -1.95
N GLN A 692 35.83 -43.99 -0.63
CA GLN A 692 34.77 -43.58 0.30
C GLN A 692 34.71 -42.06 0.53
N ARG A 693 35.85 -41.36 0.47
CA ARG A 693 35.87 -39.88 0.53
C ARG A 693 35.18 -39.27 -0.69
N LEU A 694 35.43 -39.85 -1.87
CA LEU A 694 34.86 -39.37 -3.13
C LEU A 694 33.33 -39.56 -3.22
N SER A 695 32.75 -40.52 -2.49
CA SER A 695 31.31 -40.82 -2.46
C SER A 695 30.50 -40.06 -1.39
N ASN A 696 31.12 -39.20 -0.58
CA ASN A 696 30.44 -38.45 0.49
C ASN A 696 29.96 -37.05 0.05
N ILE A 697 30.15 -36.68 -1.22
CA ILE A 697 29.58 -35.45 -1.77
C ILE A 697 28.09 -35.72 -2.05
N GLY A 698 27.25 -35.48 -1.06
CA GLY A 698 25.81 -35.67 -1.19
C GLY A 698 25.24 -34.77 -2.29
N THR A 699 24.53 -35.37 -3.24
CA THR A 699 23.58 -34.64 -4.07
C THR A 699 22.39 -34.28 -3.17
N SER A 700 22.46 -33.15 -2.47
CA SER A 700 21.29 -32.59 -1.78
C SER A 700 20.20 -32.45 -2.83
N GLY A 701 19.10 -33.20 -2.66
CA GLY A 701 18.07 -33.39 -3.68
C GLY A 701 17.64 -32.05 -4.26
N ALA A 702 17.60 -31.97 -5.59
CA ALA A 702 17.03 -30.81 -6.25
C ALA A 702 15.52 -30.81 -5.96
N PRO A 703 14.96 -29.76 -5.32
CA PRO A 703 13.53 -29.57 -5.34
C PRO A 703 13.22 -29.02 -6.74
N LEU A 704 13.07 -29.89 -7.73
CA LEU A 704 12.31 -29.49 -8.91
C LEU A 704 10.88 -29.29 -8.42
N SER A 705 10.46 -28.03 -8.32
CA SER A 705 9.11 -27.67 -7.93
C SER A 705 8.10 -28.24 -8.93
N ASP A 706 6.84 -28.37 -8.50
CA ASP A 706 5.73 -28.80 -9.36
C ASP A 706 5.58 -27.94 -10.63
N TRP A 707 6.13 -26.72 -10.63
CA TRP A 707 6.24 -25.86 -11.81
C TRP A 707 7.04 -26.51 -12.96
N ALA A 708 8.17 -27.18 -12.65
CA ALA A 708 9.01 -27.83 -13.67
C ALA A 708 8.34 -29.08 -14.26
N LYS A 709 7.50 -29.76 -13.46
CA LYS A 709 6.71 -30.92 -13.90
C LYS A 709 5.72 -30.55 -15.00
N THR A 710 5.11 -29.37 -14.90
CA THR A 710 4.10 -28.88 -15.85
C THR A 710 4.70 -28.17 -17.07
N ASN A 711 5.83 -27.46 -16.90
CA ASN A 711 6.40 -26.61 -17.97
C ASN A 711 7.62 -27.22 -18.71
N GLU A 712 8.32 -28.21 -18.14
CA GLU A 712 9.53 -28.83 -18.71
C GLU A 712 9.57 -30.35 -18.44
N SER A 713 8.52 -31.08 -18.83
CA SER A 713 8.30 -32.50 -18.49
C SER A 713 9.45 -33.45 -18.90
N GLY A 714 10.12 -33.19 -20.02
CA GLY A 714 11.28 -33.98 -20.46
C GLY A 714 12.46 -33.89 -19.49
N LEU A 715 12.70 -32.70 -18.92
CA LEU A 715 13.77 -32.46 -17.95
C LEU A 715 13.45 -33.13 -16.61
N TYR A 716 12.19 -33.07 -16.18
CA TYR A 716 11.70 -33.74 -14.98
C TYR A 716 11.93 -35.26 -15.04
N SER A 717 11.54 -35.90 -16.16
CA SER A 717 11.69 -37.35 -16.34
C SER A 717 13.16 -37.82 -16.28
N SER A 718 14.09 -37.00 -16.79
CA SER A 718 15.53 -37.31 -16.77
C SER A 718 16.10 -37.26 -15.35
N VAL A 719 15.68 -36.26 -14.56
CA VAL A 719 16.09 -36.12 -13.14
C VAL A 719 15.53 -37.27 -12.30
N GLU A 720 14.27 -37.65 -12.52
CA GLU A 720 13.63 -38.76 -11.81
C GLU A 720 14.27 -40.12 -12.14
N SER A 721 14.68 -40.35 -13.39
CA SER A 721 15.43 -41.55 -13.79
C SER A 721 16.78 -41.65 -13.08
N LEU A 722 17.56 -40.57 -13.05
CA LEU A 722 18.86 -40.54 -12.37
C LEU A 722 18.71 -40.74 -10.85
N ASN A 723 17.68 -40.15 -10.25
CA ASN A 723 17.39 -40.33 -8.83
C ASN A 723 17.10 -41.80 -8.48
N ARG A 724 16.33 -42.51 -9.32
CA ARG A 724 16.09 -43.96 -9.15
C ARG A 724 17.38 -44.78 -9.22
N GLN A 725 18.30 -44.45 -10.13
CA GLN A 725 19.59 -45.13 -10.24
C GLN A 725 20.48 -44.88 -9.02
N LEU A 726 20.50 -43.65 -8.51
CA LEU A 726 21.23 -43.30 -7.29
C LEU A 726 20.70 -44.01 -6.06
N GLU A 727 19.38 -44.11 -5.91
CA GLU A 727 18.76 -44.86 -4.80
C GLU A 727 19.06 -46.36 -4.88
N GLN A 728 19.07 -46.95 -6.08
CA GLN A 728 19.49 -48.34 -6.26
C GLN A 728 20.96 -48.57 -5.87
N ALA A 729 21.88 -47.70 -6.32
CA ALA A 729 23.30 -47.82 -5.97
C ALA A 729 23.56 -47.60 -4.47
N ARG A 730 22.79 -46.72 -3.82
CA ARG A 730 22.80 -46.54 -2.35
C ARG A 730 22.29 -47.79 -1.64
N HIS A 731 21.22 -48.40 -2.14
CA HIS A 731 20.69 -49.65 -1.62
C HIS A 731 21.75 -50.76 -1.69
N ASP A 732 22.39 -50.94 -2.84
CA ASP A 732 23.42 -51.97 -3.04
C ASP A 732 24.64 -51.75 -2.13
N LEU A 733 25.09 -50.49 -1.96
CA LEU A 733 26.15 -50.14 -1.01
C LEU A 733 25.76 -50.40 0.45
N ALA A 734 24.49 -50.24 0.80
CA ALA A 734 23.97 -50.51 2.14
C ALA A 734 23.88 -52.01 2.45
N GLN A 735 23.75 -52.89 1.43
CA GLN A 735 23.76 -54.34 1.59
C GLN A 735 25.17 -54.90 1.87
N ILE A 736 26.24 -54.17 1.51
CA ILE A 736 27.60 -54.54 1.92
C ILE A 736 27.75 -54.19 3.41
N PRO A 737 28.06 -55.16 4.29
CA PRO A 737 28.22 -54.88 5.70
C PRO A 737 29.20 -53.73 5.92
N GLN A 738 28.79 -52.67 6.63
CA GLN A 738 29.65 -51.51 6.98
C GLN A 738 30.77 -51.88 7.97
N THR A 739 31.06 -53.17 8.09
CA THR A 739 32.01 -53.77 8.99
C THR A 739 33.42 -53.47 8.52
N VAL A 740 33.95 -52.33 8.99
CA VAL A 740 35.36 -52.02 9.32
C VAL A 740 35.78 -50.65 8.78
N ILE A 741 35.71 -49.66 9.67
CA ILE A 741 36.11 -48.26 9.42
C ILE A 741 37.56 -48.00 9.86
N GLN A 742 38.25 -48.97 10.46
CA GLN A 742 39.62 -48.80 10.95
C GLN A 742 40.50 -49.97 10.51
N ASP A 743 41.75 -49.70 10.14
CA ASP A 743 42.79 -50.71 9.96
C ASP A 743 43.31 -51.14 11.34
N PRO A 744 42.84 -52.27 11.90
CA PRO A 744 43.08 -52.60 13.30
C PRO A 744 44.55 -53.01 13.55
N ILE A 745 45.30 -53.36 12.52
CA ILE A 745 46.67 -53.87 12.64
C ILE A 745 47.68 -52.72 12.55
N THR A 746 47.51 -51.80 11.58
CA THR A 746 48.40 -50.63 11.44
C THR A 746 48.19 -49.62 12.55
N THR A 747 46.93 -49.40 12.95
CA THR A 747 46.58 -48.49 14.04
C THR A 747 47.10 -48.96 15.38
N PHE A 748 47.34 -50.26 15.59
CA PHE A 748 47.86 -50.78 16.84
C PHE A 748 49.40 -50.78 16.90
N SER A 749 50.07 -51.04 15.77
CA SER A 749 51.54 -51.11 15.70
C SER A 749 52.23 -49.75 15.85
N ASN A 750 51.69 -48.68 15.25
CA ASN A 750 52.30 -47.33 15.27
C ASN A 750 52.28 -46.65 16.66
N SER A 751 51.48 -47.21 17.54
CA SER A 751 51.09 -46.72 18.84
C SER A 751 52.05 -47.03 19.94
N ILE A 752 52.57 -48.25 19.89
CA ILE A 752 53.48 -48.77 20.87
C ILE A 752 54.81 -48.02 20.71
N SER A 753 55.18 -47.68 19.46
CA SER A 753 56.48 -47.16 19.06
C SER A 753 56.76 -45.67 19.29
N SER A 754 55.74 -44.82 19.40
CA SER A 754 55.95 -43.36 19.19
C SER A 754 55.89 -42.50 20.46
N ASN A 755 56.14 -43.05 21.66
CA ASN A 755 55.80 -42.39 22.95
C ASN A 755 54.33 -41.90 23.00
N ASN A 756 53.49 -42.40 22.10
CA ASN A 756 52.05 -42.24 22.08
C ASN A 756 51.41 -43.57 22.47
N ALA A 757 51.63 -43.98 23.71
CA ALA A 757 50.53 -44.24 24.64
C ALA A 757 49.15 -44.48 23.97
N PHE A 758 48.60 -43.45 23.33
CA PHE A 758 47.24 -43.37 22.84
C PHE A 758 46.71 -44.47 21.93
N LEU A 759 47.56 -45.15 21.16
CA LEU A 759 47.05 -45.94 20.04
C LEU A 759 47.15 -47.47 20.27
N ILE A 760 47.62 -47.95 21.43
CA ILE A 760 47.69 -49.38 21.72
C ILE A 760 46.27 -49.82 22.06
N GLY A 761 45.39 -49.94 21.06
CA GLY A 761 43.98 -50.41 21.04
C GLY A 761 43.62 -51.69 21.82
N SER A 762 44.57 -52.25 22.51
CA SER A 762 44.43 -53.49 23.26
C SER A 762 45.24 -53.49 24.56
N SER A 763 45.88 -52.36 24.84
CA SER A 763 45.99 -51.78 26.18
C SER A 763 45.45 -50.33 26.16
N SER A 764 44.40 -50.06 25.36
CA SER A 764 44.00 -48.68 24.97
C SER A 764 43.20 -48.02 26.04
N GLU A 765 42.46 -48.80 26.80
CA GLU A 765 41.84 -48.27 28.00
C GLU A 765 42.86 -47.60 28.90
N LEU A 766 44.10 -48.09 28.95
CA LEU A 766 45.08 -47.49 29.85
C LEU A 766 45.54 -46.11 29.36
N PHE A 767 46.04 -46.01 28.14
CA PHE A 767 46.71 -44.79 27.69
C PHE A 767 45.82 -43.83 26.87
N THR A 768 44.80 -44.32 26.18
CA THR A 768 43.77 -43.45 25.57
C THR A 768 43.06 -42.68 26.67
N GLN A 769 42.78 -43.33 27.80
CA GLN A 769 42.12 -42.68 28.93
C GLN A 769 43.02 -41.65 29.61
N MET A 770 44.33 -41.88 29.68
CA MET A 770 45.28 -40.92 30.25
C MET A 770 45.52 -39.69 29.36
N GLN A 771 45.80 -39.84 28.05
CA GLN A 771 45.96 -38.64 27.19
C GLN A 771 44.65 -37.91 26.91
N LYS A 772 43.51 -38.62 26.82
CA LYS A 772 42.18 -37.99 26.65
C LYS A 772 41.89 -37.07 27.83
N THR A 773 42.06 -37.58 29.04
CA THR A 773 41.86 -36.80 30.27
C THR A 773 42.82 -35.61 30.35
N SER A 774 44.07 -35.73 29.89
CA SER A 774 45.04 -34.63 29.89
C SER A 774 44.68 -33.52 28.89
N ARG A 775 44.33 -33.88 27.65
CA ARG A 775 43.96 -32.91 26.60
C ARG A 775 42.63 -32.23 26.90
N GLU A 776 41.66 -32.97 27.45
CA GLU A 776 40.40 -32.40 27.92
C GLU A 776 40.64 -31.35 29.01
N LEU A 777 41.52 -31.63 29.98
CA LEU A 777 41.85 -30.66 31.01
C LEU A 777 42.56 -29.43 30.44
N GLU A 778 43.54 -29.60 29.55
CA GLU A 778 44.28 -28.47 28.98
C GLU A 778 43.40 -27.57 28.10
N ALA A 779 42.47 -28.15 27.34
CA ALA A 779 41.50 -27.40 26.54
C ALA A 779 40.55 -26.59 27.41
N LEU A 780 40.02 -27.19 28.48
CA LEU A 780 39.13 -26.50 29.42
C LEU A 780 39.83 -25.32 30.11
N VAL A 781 41.09 -25.48 30.49
CA VAL A 781 41.90 -24.40 31.10
C VAL A 781 42.14 -23.25 30.11
N LYS A 782 42.48 -23.54 28.86
CA LYS A 782 42.70 -22.49 27.82
C LYS A 782 41.43 -21.70 27.52
N ILE A 783 40.29 -22.38 27.38
CA ILE A 783 39.00 -21.73 27.15
C ILE A 783 38.68 -20.82 28.35
N ALA A 784 38.87 -21.31 29.57
CA ALA A 784 38.63 -20.52 30.78
C ALA A 784 39.54 -19.29 30.88
N ILE A 785 40.81 -19.37 30.46
CA ILE A 785 41.73 -18.21 30.43
C ILE A 785 41.25 -17.17 29.42
N LEU A 786 40.91 -17.57 28.20
CA LEU A 786 40.44 -16.65 27.16
C LEU A 786 39.13 -15.96 27.57
N GLU A 787 38.23 -16.71 28.19
CA GLU A 787 36.97 -16.17 28.70
C GLU A 787 37.23 -15.21 29.89
N ALA A 788 38.19 -15.52 30.78
CA ALA A 788 38.58 -14.64 31.88
C ALA A 788 39.28 -13.35 31.39
N GLU A 789 40.13 -13.43 30.36
CA GLU A 789 40.79 -12.28 29.76
C GLU A 789 39.80 -11.37 29.01
N HIS A 790 38.80 -11.97 28.36
CA HIS A 790 37.71 -11.23 27.73
C HIS A 790 36.96 -10.39 28.77
N TYR A 791 36.55 -11.00 29.89
CA TYR A 791 35.93 -10.28 31.00
C TYR A 791 36.88 -9.28 31.65
N ASN A 792 38.19 -9.52 31.63
CA ASN A 792 39.17 -8.60 32.19
C ASN A 792 39.34 -7.33 31.34
N LYS A 793 38.92 -7.34 30.07
CA LYS A 793 38.86 -6.14 29.22
C LYS A 793 37.55 -5.36 29.35
N ALA A 794 36.47 -6.00 29.82
CA ALA A 794 35.17 -5.34 30.02
C ALA A 794 35.19 -4.35 31.21
N ALA A 795 34.47 -3.22 31.12
CA ALA A 795 34.43 -2.24 32.21
C ALA A 795 33.66 -2.75 33.47
N ARG A 796 32.72 -3.68 33.26
CA ARG A 796 31.85 -4.29 34.28
C ARG A 796 31.61 -5.77 33.92
N MET A 797 31.06 -6.54 34.84
CA MET A 797 30.75 -7.97 34.67
C MET A 797 29.47 -8.31 35.45
N THR A 798 28.77 -9.40 35.14
CA THR A 798 27.62 -9.83 35.96
C THR A 798 28.06 -10.70 37.15
N GLU A 799 27.23 -10.80 38.20
CA GLU A 799 27.54 -11.62 39.39
C GLU A 799 27.63 -13.11 39.03
N GLU A 800 26.78 -13.55 38.10
CA GLU A 800 26.73 -14.93 37.62
C GLU A 800 28.02 -15.31 36.88
N GLU A 801 28.51 -14.45 35.99
CA GLU A 801 29.79 -14.65 35.29
C GLU A 801 30.97 -14.71 36.26
N GLN A 802 30.98 -13.85 37.28
CA GLN A 802 32.00 -13.84 38.31
C GLN A 802 32.00 -15.13 39.16
N LYS A 803 30.80 -15.66 39.48
CA LYS A 803 30.63 -16.91 40.23
C LYS A 803 31.06 -18.12 39.41
N LYS A 804 30.60 -18.20 38.15
CA LYS A 804 30.95 -19.26 37.20
C LYS A 804 32.47 -19.44 37.10
N MET A 805 33.21 -18.34 37.02
CA MET A 805 34.67 -18.36 36.90
C MET A 805 35.39 -18.91 38.14
N ARG A 806 34.91 -18.61 39.35
CA ARG A 806 35.49 -19.16 40.59
C ARG A 806 35.28 -20.67 40.71
N ASP A 807 34.07 -21.12 40.41
CA ASP A 807 33.70 -22.53 40.49
C ASP A 807 34.49 -23.37 39.49
N TRP A 808 34.80 -22.81 38.32
CA TRP A 808 35.55 -23.49 37.27
C TRP A 808 37.02 -23.75 37.65
N VAL A 809 37.70 -22.78 38.26
CA VAL A 809 39.08 -22.93 38.74
C VAL A 809 39.21 -24.03 39.80
N ALA A 810 38.26 -24.11 40.73
CA ALA A 810 38.27 -25.10 41.80
C ALA A 810 38.12 -26.54 41.25
N GLN A 811 37.29 -26.74 40.22
CA GLN A 811 37.07 -28.04 39.59
C GLN A 811 38.29 -28.53 38.80
N LEU A 812 39.00 -27.62 38.12
CA LEU A 812 40.16 -27.97 37.29
C LEU A 812 41.38 -28.40 38.12
N LYS A 813 41.65 -27.72 39.26
CA LYS A 813 42.73 -28.12 40.19
C LYS A 813 42.53 -29.54 40.75
N LYS A 814 41.29 -29.89 41.07
CA LYS A 814 40.94 -31.21 41.65
C LYS A 814 41.19 -32.35 40.67
N ARG A 815 40.79 -32.22 39.39
CA ARG A 815 40.99 -33.27 38.37
C ARG A 815 42.47 -33.50 38.04
N GLN A 816 43.28 -32.45 37.98
CA GLN A 816 44.71 -32.59 37.68
C GLN A 816 45.43 -33.49 38.69
N GLN A 817 45.18 -33.28 39.99
CA GLN A 817 45.84 -34.03 41.06
C GLN A 817 45.46 -35.51 41.09
N THR A 818 44.21 -35.83 40.75
CA THR A 818 43.70 -37.22 40.76
C THR A 818 44.19 -38.03 39.56
N ASP A 819 44.25 -37.44 38.37
CA ASP A 819 44.43 -38.20 37.12
C ASP A 819 45.91 -38.34 36.67
N PHE A 820 46.81 -37.47 37.16
CA PHE A 820 48.21 -37.41 36.69
C PHE A 820 49.28 -37.37 37.79
N GLY A 821 48.94 -37.67 39.04
CA GLY A 821 49.88 -37.58 40.17
C GLY A 821 51.07 -38.56 40.15
N CYS A 822 51.03 -39.64 39.35
CA CYS A 822 52.13 -40.62 39.21
C CYS A 822 53.25 -40.16 38.27
N PHE A 823 52.99 -39.08 37.53
CA PHE A 823 53.95 -38.42 36.69
C PHE A 823 54.55 -37.26 37.46
N ASP A 824 55.87 -37.13 37.44
CA ASP A 824 56.53 -36.01 38.11
C ASP A 824 56.14 -34.65 37.49
N SER A 825 56.53 -33.56 38.15
CA SER A 825 56.25 -32.20 37.66
C SER A 825 56.91 -31.88 36.32
N GLU A 826 57.91 -32.67 35.90
CA GLU A 826 58.64 -32.52 34.64
C GLU A 826 58.01 -33.33 33.49
N HIS A 827 57.13 -34.29 33.80
CA HIS A 827 56.43 -35.09 32.82
C HIS A 827 55.50 -34.23 31.97
N ALA A 828 55.40 -34.56 30.68
CA ALA A 828 54.74 -33.74 29.68
C ALA A 828 53.28 -33.35 30.02
N PHE A 829 52.58 -34.17 30.82
CA PHE A 829 51.21 -33.89 31.27
C PHE A 829 51.13 -32.86 32.42
N ASN A 830 52.03 -32.89 33.41
CA ASN A 830 51.99 -31.97 34.55
C ASN A 830 52.74 -30.66 34.28
N LYS A 831 53.86 -30.74 33.56
CA LYS A 831 54.72 -29.60 33.21
C LYS A 831 53.97 -28.48 32.48
N ASN A 832 52.98 -28.84 31.65
CA ASN A 832 52.23 -27.89 30.83
C ASN A 832 50.92 -27.40 31.47
N LEU A 833 50.38 -28.13 32.45
CA LEU A 833 49.02 -27.94 32.93
C LEU A 833 48.98 -27.12 34.23
N THR A 834 49.89 -27.37 35.18
CA THR A 834 49.93 -26.66 36.47
C THR A 834 50.08 -25.14 36.31
N PRO A 835 51.04 -24.62 35.50
CA PRO A 835 51.24 -23.17 35.39
C PRO A 835 50.02 -22.43 34.82
N LYS A 836 49.28 -23.06 33.91
CA LYS A 836 48.10 -22.47 33.26
C LYS A 836 46.90 -22.40 34.20
N ILE A 837 46.73 -23.39 35.07
CA ILE A 837 45.65 -23.37 36.07
C ILE A 837 45.91 -22.27 37.12
N ASP A 838 47.16 -22.04 37.50
CA ASP A 838 47.52 -20.96 38.42
C ASP A 838 47.38 -19.57 37.78
N GLU A 839 47.73 -19.41 36.50
CA GLU A 839 47.47 -18.20 35.72
C GLU A 839 45.97 -17.84 35.70
N LEU A 840 45.11 -18.81 35.42
CA LEU A 840 43.65 -18.64 35.45
C LEU A 840 43.16 -18.20 36.83
N ALA A 841 43.66 -18.81 37.90
CA ALA A 841 43.26 -18.47 39.26
C ALA A 841 43.56 -17.01 39.63
N GLU A 842 44.70 -16.47 39.17
CA GLU A 842 45.05 -15.05 39.37
C GLU A 842 44.19 -14.10 38.52
N LEU A 843 43.83 -14.48 37.29
CA LEU A 843 42.89 -13.72 36.48
C LEU A 843 41.50 -13.62 37.15
N VAL A 844 40.98 -14.73 37.67
CA VAL A 844 39.69 -14.75 38.37
C VAL A 844 39.69 -13.90 39.65
N LYS A 845 40.80 -13.84 40.39
CA LYS A 845 40.95 -12.92 41.54
C LYS A 845 40.88 -11.45 41.13
N LYS A 846 41.44 -11.08 39.97
CA LYS A 846 41.37 -9.71 39.43
C LYS A 846 39.95 -9.35 39.00
N LEU A 847 39.27 -10.28 38.31
CA LEU A 847 37.87 -10.14 37.91
C LEU A 847 36.95 -9.91 39.11
N ALA A 848 37.26 -10.52 40.25
CA ALA A 848 36.41 -10.41 41.43
C ALA A 848 36.33 -8.99 42.05
N LYS A 849 37.20 -8.08 41.64
CA LYS A 849 37.23 -6.69 42.10
C LYS A 849 36.48 -5.72 41.16
N LYS A 850 35.90 -6.22 40.06
CA LYS A 850 35.22 -5.37 39.07
C LYS A 850 33.82 -4.96 39.50
N PRO A 851 33.38 -3.73 39.15
CA PRO A 851 32.00 -3.30 39.38
C PRO A 851 31.01 -4.14 38.56
N LEU A 852 29.85 -4.42 39.14
CA LEU A 852 28.81 -5.24 38.51
C LEU A 852 27.84 -4.41 37.64
N TYR A 853 27.18 -5.07 36.70
CA TYR A 853 26.02 -4.50 36.00
C TYR A 853 24.78 -4.48 36.91
N VAL A 854 23.95 -3.46 36.75
CA VAL A 854 22.59 -3.39 37.31
C VAL A 854 21.70 -4.29 36.45
N ASP A 855 20.89 -5.12 37.09
CA ASP A 855 19.94 -6.00 36.40
C ASP A 855 18.85 -5.19 35.67
N GLY A 856 18.87 -5.22 34.34
CA GLY A 856 17.88 -4.56 33.48
C GLY A 856 16.58 -5.34 33.28
N GLN A 857 16.52 -6.62 33.67
CA GLN A 857 15.39 -7.49 33.34
C GLN A 857 14.08 -7.05 33.99
N LYS A 858 14.15 -6.53 35.23
CA LYS A 858 12.98 -5.96 35.91
C LYS A 858 12.40 -4.78 35.12
N THR A 859 13.24 -3.83 34.72
CA THR A 859 12.82 -2.66 33.93
C THR A 859 12.25 -3.07 32.58
N ILE A 860 12.85 -4.05 31.91
CA ILE A 860 12.34 -4.58 30.64
C ILE A 860 10.96 -5.22 30.83
N ALA A 861 10.75 -6.02 31.89
CA ALA A 861 9.47 -6.63 32.18
C ALA A 861 8.37 -5.58 32.49
N ASP A 862 8.72 -4.55 33.26
CA ASP A 862 7.81 -3.44 33.57
C ASP A 862 7.42 -2.66 32.30
N LEU A 863 8.38 -2.39 31.40
CA LEU A 863 8.12 -1.74 30.11
C LEU A 863 7.28 -2.59 29.16
N LYS A 864 7.50 -3.91 29.11
CA LYS A 864 6.66 -4.82 28.30
C LYS A 864 5.21 -4.84 28.79
N THR A 865 5.02 -4.81 30.11
CA THR A 865 3.69 -4.71 30.72
C THR A 865 3.04 -3.38 30.31
N LEU A 866 3.77 -2.27 30.45
CA LEU A 866 3.27 -0.95 30.06
C LEU A 866 2.94 -0.83 28.56
N LEU A 867 3.74 -1.43 27.68
CA LEU A 867 3.45 -1.50 26.24
C LEU A 867 2.17 -2.28 25.95
N THR A 868 1.97 -3.39 26.67
CA THR A 868 0.76 -4.21 26.54
C THR A 868 -0.46 -3.44 27.04
N ASP A 869 -0.37 -2.79 28.20
CA ASP A 869 -1.43 -1.94 28.76
C ASP A 869 -1.78 -0.79 27.81
N THR A 870 -0.78 -0.18 27.16
CA THR A 870 -0.99 0.90 26.19
C THR A 870 -1.68 0.39 24.92
N ARG A 871 -1.25 -0.74 24.36
CA ARG A 871 -1.86 -1.32 23.14
C ARG A 871 -3.27 -1.84 23.37
N ASN A 872 -3.55 -2.34 24.57
CA ASN A 872 -4.87 -2.86 24.94
C ASN A 872 -5.84 -1.77 25.40
N LEU A 873 -5.41 -0.50 25.44
CA LEU A 873 -6.27 0.59 25.83
C LEU A 873 -7.35 0.80 24.75
N PHE A 874 -8.56 0.32 25.05
CA PHE A 874 -9.71 0.47 24.17
C PHE A 874 -10.08 1.94 24.06
N ILE A 875 -10.28 2.43 22.83
CA ILE A 875 -10.71 3.80 22.62
C ILE A 875 -12.16 3.91 23.05
N SER A 876 -12.40 4.66 24.13
CA SER A 876 -13.74 5.10 24.52
C SER A 876 -13.79 6.61 24.62
N TYR A 877 -14.96 7.18 24.40
CA TYR A 877 -15.20 8.63 24.40
C TYR A 877 -15.55 9.18 25.80
N ASP A 878 -15.14 8.46 26.86
CA ASP A 878 -15.42 8.83 28.24
C ASP A 878 -14.19 9.40 28.97
N ASP A 879 -14.41 9.99 30.14
CA ASP A 879 -13.34 10.50 31.00
C ASP A 879 -12.45 9.40 31.60
N GLY A 880 -12.92 8.15 31.61
CA GLY A 880 -12.13 6.98 32.01
C GLY A 880 -10.96 6.76 31.07
N TYR A 881 -11.18 6.83 29.76
CA TYR A 881 -10.11 6.74 28.76
C TYR A 881 -9.06 7.85 28.92
N LYS A 882 -9.50 9.11 29.13
CA LYS A 882 -8.56 10.25 29.37
C LYS A 882 -7.69 10.01 30.61
N LYS A 883 -8.29 9.53 31.70
CA LYS A 883 -7.56 9.19 32.93
C LYS A 883 -6.59 8.03 32.72
N ALA A 884 -6.98 7.02 31.94
CA ALA A 884 -6.13 5.89 31.63
C ALA A 884 -4.90 6.30 30.81
N VAL A 885 -5.05 7.12 29.76
CA VAL A 885 -3.93 7.67 28.98
C VAL A 885 -2.96 8.45 29.87
N SER A 886 -3.48 9.32 30.75
CA SER A 886 -2.66 10.11 31.69
C SER A 886 -1.91 9.23 32.72
N SER A 887 -2.57 8.16 33.21
CA SER A 887 -1.94 7.20 34.11
C SER A 887 -0.80 6.42 33.45
N LEU A 888 -1.00 5.96 32.21
CA LEU A 888 0.05 5.27 31.43
C LEU A 888 1.24 6.19 31.15
N ARG A 889 0.99 7.47 30.83
CA ARG A 889 2.05 8.47 30.65
C ARG A 889 2.87 8.68 31.92
N THR A 890 2.20 8.76 33.07
CA THR A 890 2.88 8.89 34.37
C THR A 890 3.78 7.69 34.64
N ARG A 891 3.27 6.48 34.39
CA ARG A 891 4.02 5.23 34.56
C ARG A 891 5.22 5.11 33.60
N LEU A 892 5.12 5.64 32.38
CA LEU A 892 6.26 5.76 31.46
C LEU A 892 7.36 6.65 32.05
N TYR A 893 7.02 7.83 32.57
CA TYR A 893 8.00 8.74 33.18
C TYR A 893 8.70 8.14 34.41
N GLU A 894 7.98 7.37 35.23
CA GLU A 894 8.52 6.66 36.39
C GLU A 894 9.56 5.60 36.01
N LEU A 895 9.42 4.97 34.83
CA LEU A 895 10.37 3.97 34.32
C LEU A 895 11.53 4.61 33.54
N GLU A 896 11.26 5.68 32.79
CA GLU A 896 12.25 6.36 31.96
C GLU A 896 13.28 7.14 32.80
N THR A 897 12.83 7.86 33.83
CA THR A 897 13.70 8.75 34.61
C THR A 897 14.85 8.01 35.33
N PRO A 898 14.62 6.88 36.02
CA PRO A 898 15.70 6.11 36.63
C PRO A 898 16.65 5.48 35.61
N PHE A 899 16.12 5.05 34.45
CA PHE A 899 16.92 4.49 33.37
C PHE A 899 17.90 5.53 32.81
N LEU A 900 17.43 6.73 32.47
CA LEU A 900 18.27 7.80 31.94
C LEU A 900 19.38 8.24 32.94
N LYS A 901 19.10 8.22 34.24
CA LYS A 901 20.11 8.53 35.28
C LYS A 901 21.17 7.44 35.43
N ASN A 902 20.82 6.17 35.21
CA ASN A 902 21.66 5.01 35.47
C ASN A 902 22.05 4.23 34.22
N GLU A 903 21.91 4.81 33.03
CA GLU A 903 22.09 4.12 31.75
C GLU A 903 23.45 3.40 31.65
N LYS A 904 24.53 4.01 32.15
CA LYS A 904 25.89 3.44 32.20
C LYS A 904 26.05 2.26 33.16
N GLY A 905 25.04 1.98 33.98
CA GLY A 905 24.98 0.88 34.94
C GLY A 905 24.41 -0.41 34.36
N PHE A 906 23.64 -0.34 33.26
CA PHE A 906 23.01 -1.50 32.62
C PHE A 906 23.94 -2.16 31.60
N SER A 907 23.64 -3.41 31.23
CA SER A 907 24.34 -4.08 30.14
C SER A 907 23.99 -3.42 28.79
N PRO A 908 24.89 -3.42 27.78
CA PRO A 908 24.58 -2.84 26.46
C PRO A 908 23.34 -3.44 25.78
N GLY A 909 23.08 -4.74 25.99
CA GLY A 909 21.89 -5.43 25.49
C GLY A 909 20.60 -4.92 26.15
N ASP A 910 20.63 -4.73 27.46
CA ASP A 910 19.48 -4.19 28.21
C ASP A 910 19.19 -2.74 27.81
N VAL A 911 20.23 -1.90 27.66
CA VAL A 911 20.08 -0.50 27.20
C VAL A 911 19.36 -0.42 25.85
N THR A 912 19.75 -1.27 24.91
CA THR A 912 19.15 -1.31 23.57
C THR A 912 17.68 -1.72 23.65
N THR A 913 17.38 -2.77 24.42
CA THR A 913 16.01 -3.29 24.59
C THR A 913 15.10 -2.29 25.32
N ILE A 914 15.60 -1.64 26.37
CA ILE A 914 14.87 -0.63 27.13
C ILE A 914 14.55 0.58 26.25
N ARG A 915 15.52 1.09 25.48
CA ARG A 915 15.28 2.21 24.54
C ARG A 915 14.22 1.88 23.50
N GLN A 916 14.27 0.66 22.94
CA GLN A 916 13.26 0.22 21.97
C GLN A 916 11.86 0.22 22.59
N HIS A 917 11.69 -0.35 23.78
CA HIS A 917 10.39 -0.36 24.44
C HIS A 917 9.90 1.04 24.83
N LEU A 918 10.77 1.91 25.34
CA LEU A 918 10.42 3.31 25.63
C LEU A 918 9.91 4.04 24.37
N HIS A 919 10.58 3.83 23.24
CA HIS A 919 10.16 4.38 21.95
C HIS A 919 8.78 3.85 21.53
N ASP A 920 8.59 2.53 21.53
CA ASP A 920 7.33 1.90 21.10
C ASP A 920 6.13 2.35 21.96
N ILE A 921 6.34 2.50 23.27
CA ILE A 921 5.31 3.00 24.20
C ILE A 921 5.03 4.48 23.92
N GLY A 922 6.06 5.28 23.67
CA GLY A 922 5.93 6.70 23.35
C GLY A 922 5.11 6.96 22.08
N GLU A 923 5.35 6.18 21.02
CA GLU A 923 4.56 6.25 19.78
C GLU A 923 3.09 5.85 20.02
N ALA A 924 2.85 4.72 20.71
CA ALA A 924 1.50 4.27 21.01
C ALA A 924 0.73 5.29 21.87
N LEU A 925 1.36 5.83 22.92
CA LEU A 925 0.76 6.87 23.76
C LEU A 925 0.46 8.14 22.97
N ARG A 926 1.37 8.60 22.09
CA ARG A 926 1.13 9.79 21.26
C ARG A 926 -0.12 9.62 20.39
N ALA A 927 -0.34 8.44 19.82
CA ALA A 927 -1.56 8.15 19.06
C ALA A 927 -2.83 8.27 19.93
N HIS A 928 -2.78 7.82 21.18
CA HIS A 928 -3.90 7.98 22.13
C HIS A 928 -4.09 9.44 22.56
N GLU A 929 -3.00 10.20 22.76
CA GLU A 929 -3.03 11.62 23.12
C GLU A 929 -3.64 12.49 22.02
N ILE A 930 -3.28 12.23 20.75
CA ILE A 930 -3.91 12.90 19.59
C ILE A 930 -5.43 12.67 19.60
N ARG A 931 -5.89 11.46 19.92
CA ARG A 931 -7.33 11.18 20.05
C ARG A 931 -7.97 11.91 21.22
N VAL A 932 -7.29 12.00 22.37
CA VAL A 932 -7.78 12.78 23.52
C VAL A 932 -7.91 14.27 23.15
N LEU A 933 -6.96 14.82 22.38
CA LEU A 933 -7.02 16.19 21.89
C LEU A 933 -8.18 16.39 20.90
N ASP A 934 -8.40 15.44 19.99
CA ASP A 934 -9.55 15.47 19.06
C ASP A 934 -10.90 15.34 19.79
N MET A 935 -10.93 14.63 20.93
CA MET A 935 -12.12 14.59 21.78
C MET A 935 -12.41 15.95 22.45
N GLN A 936 -11.37 16.71 22.80
CA GLN A 936 -11.52 18.02 23.45
C GLN A 936 -11.97 19.12 22.50
N SER A 937 -11.82 18.94 21.19
CA SER A 937 -12.19 19.93 20.17
C SER A 937 -13.60 19.74 19.59
N ARG A 938 -14.30 18.64 19.90
CA ARG A 938 -15.63 18.35 19.36
C ARG A 938 -16.73 19.00 20.22
N PRO A 939 -17.81 19.54 19.60
CA PRO A 939 -18.94 20.07 20.35
C PRO A 939 -19.57 18.94 21.18
N GLU A 940 -19.63 19.13 22.50
CA GLU A 940 -20.05 18.12 23.47
C GLU A 940 -21.51 17.69 23.35
N SER A 941 -22.34 18.36 22.54
CA SER A 941 -23.75 17.99 22.38
C SER A 941 -24.30 18.25 20.98
N ILE A 942 -25.15 17.33 20.51
CA ILE A 942 -25.93 17.52 19.29
C ILE A 942 -26.95 18.66 19.49
N SER A 943 -26.95 19.63 18.59
CA SER A 943 -27.86 20.77 18.65
C SER A 943 -29.23 20.45 18.02
N ASN A 944 -30.29 21.10 18.48
CA ASN A 944 -31.65 20.93 17.90
C ASN A 944 -31.71 21.12 16.37
N PRO A 945 -31.01 22.09 15.75
CA PRO A 945 -30.96 22.21 14.29
C PRO A 945 -30.32 21.00 13.59
N GLN A 946 -29.27 20.41 14.16
CA GLN A 946 -28.65 19.20 13.61
C GLN A 946 -29.58 17.99 13.71
N ILE A 947 -30.32 17.88 14.83
CA ILE A 947 -31.35 16.86 15.00
C ILE A 947 -32.43 17.01 13.91
N GLN A 948 -32.94 18.22 13.68
CA GLN A 948 -33.95 18.47 12.64
C GLN A 948 -33.43 18.13 11.23
N ALA A 949 -32.18 18.50 10.92
CA ALA A 949 -31.56 18.19 9.63
C ALA A 949 -31.36 16.68 9.42
N LEU A 950 -31.00 15.93 10.48
CA LEU A 950 -30.90 14.47 10.46
C LEU A 950 -32.24 13.83 10.05
N TYR A 951 -33.34 14.19 10.72
CA TYR A 951 -34.64 13.60 10.41
C TYR A 951 -35.20 14.06 9.06
N GLN A 952 -34.89 15.29 8.62
CA GLN A 952 -35.26 15.73 7.28
C GLN A 952 -34.54 14.90 6.20
N SER A 953 -33.26 14.57 6.44
CA SER A 953 -32.48 13.69 5.56
C SER A 953 -33.05 12.27 5.58
N PHE A 954 -33.45 11.77 6.77
CA PHE A 954 -34.06 10.46 6.92
C PHE A 954 -35.38 10.34 6.16
N ILE A 955 -36.29 11.31 6.32
CA ILE A 955 -37.56 11.39 5.57
C ILE A 955 -37.31 11.36 4.07
N THR A 956 -36.31 12.12 3.61
CA THR A 956 -35.97 12.24 2.19
C THR A 956 -35.44 10.92 1.64
N ALA A 957 -34.48 10.28 2.33
CA ALA A 957 -33.91 9.00 1.94
C ALA A 957 -34.98 7.89 1.92
N TYR A 958 -35.86 7.84 2.94
CA TYR A 958 -36.95 6.86 2.99
C TYR A 958 -37.98 7.05 1.89
N GLY A 959 -38.43 8.29 1.65
CA GLY A 959 -39.38 8.59 0.57
C GLY A 959 -38.81 8.31 -0.83
N ALA A 960 -37.49 8.39 -0.99
CA ALA A 960 -36.78 8.06 -2.23
C ALA A 960 -36.43 6.57 -2.36
N SER A 961 -36.75 5.74 -1.37
CA SER A 961 -36.29 4.34 -1.29
C SER A 961 -34.75 4.20 -1.36
N ASP A 962 -34.02 5.20 -0.83
CA ASP A 962 -32.56 5.23 -0.80
C ASP A 962 -32.04 4.50 0.46
N LEU A 963 -31.85 3.19 0.31
CA LEU A 963 -31.36 2.30 1.35
C LEU A 963 -30.02 2.77 1.93
N ARG A 964 -29.09 3.19 1.07
CA ARG A 964 -27.76 3.63 1.50
C ARG A 964 -27.84 4.94 2.26
N GLY A 965 -28.68 5.86 1.79
CA GLY A 965 -28.98 7.12 2.48
C GLY A 965 -29.51 6.89 3.89
N ILE A 966 -30.41 5.93 4.09
CA ILE A 966 -30.91 5.58 5.44
C ILE A 966 -29.79 5.00 6.31
N LEU A 967 -29.07 3.99 5.83
CA LEU A 967 -28.01 3.33 6.60
C LEU A 967 -26.90 4.31 7.00
N ALA A 968 -26.59 5.29 6.15
CA ALA A 968 -25.61 6.34 6.46
C ALA A 968 -26.05 7.28 7.59
N LEU A 969 -27.35 7.34 7.93
CA LEU A 969 -27.88 8.17 9.02
C LEU A 969 -27.98 7.39 10.34
N LEU A 970 -27.76 6.07 10.32
CA LEU A 970 -27.67 5.23 11.51
C LEU A 970 -26.23 5.23 12.06
N GLY A 971 -26.10 5.10 13.37
CA GLY A 971 -24.82 4.84 14.00
C GLY A 971 -24.30 3.45 13.59
N PRO A 972 -22.97 3.23 13.56
CA PRO A 972 -22.39 1.93 13.21
C PRO A 972 -22.83 0.81 14.15
N ASP A 973 -23.08 1.15 15.42
CA ASP A 973 -23.59 0.24 16.44
C ASP A 973 -25.10 0.45 16.70
N TRP A 974 -25.85 0.89 15.68
CA TRP A 974 -27.29 1.12 15.83
C TRP A 974 -28.01 -0.17 16.22
N GLN A 975 -28.92 -0.04 17.19
CA GLN A 975 -29.79 -1.13 17.63
C GLN A 975 -31.24 -0.67 17.75
N GLY A 976 -32.14 -1.54 17.33
CA GLY A 976 -33.57 -1.43 17.53
C GLY A 976 -33.99 -1.87 18.94
N GLY A 977 -35.17 -1.42 19.38
CA GLY A 977 -35.71 -1.72 20.71
C GLY A 977 -36.09 -3.20 20.90
N ASP A 978 -36.18 -3.94 19.80
CA ASP A 978 -36.39 -5.40 19.74
C ASP A 978 -35.08 -6.19 19.55
N GLY A 979 -33.92 -5.53 19.56
CA GLY A 979 -32.60 -6.15 19.45
C GLY A 979 -32.08 -6.33 18.02
N SER A 980 -32.80 -5.85 17.00
CA SER A 980 -32.32 -5.86 15.62
C SER A 980 -31.19 -4.84 15.40
N ASP A 981 -30.34 -5.13 14.41
CA ASP A 981 -29.18 -4.29 14.06
C ASP A 981 -29.33 -3.62 12.68
N ALA A 982 -28.30 -2.88 12.25
CA ALA A 982 -28.31 -2.18 10.97
C ALA A 982 -28.39 -3.12 9.74
N ARG A 983 -28.05 -4.41 9.87
CA ARG A 983 -28.20 -5.39 8.78
C ARG A 983 -29.63 -5.88 8.65
N ASP A 984 -30.31 -6.10 9.78
CA ASP A 984 -31.73 -6.43 9.79
C ASP A 984 -32.55 -5.30 9.14
N VAL A 985 -32.17 -4.05 9.42
CA VAL A 985 -32.71 -2.85 8.76
C VAL A 985 -32.53 -2.94 7.24
N GLU A 986 -31.31 -3.25 6.81
CA GLU A 986 -30.95 -3.29 5.39
C GLU A 986 -31.79 -4.33 4.64
N GLU A 987 -31.87 -5.55 5.19
CA GLU A 987 -32.62 -6.65 4.60
C GLU A 987 -34.11 -6.33 4.52
N TYR A 988 -34.69 -5.82 5.60
CA TYR A 988 -36.10 -5.49 5.64
C TYR A 988 -36.46 -4.38 4.66
N LEU A 989 -35.73 -3.26 4.69
CA LEU A 989 -35.99 -2.13 3.80
C LEU A 989 -35.77 -2.50 2.33
N SER A 990 -34.76 -3.29 2.02
CA SER A 990 -34.52 -3.80 0.67
C SER A 990 -35.72 -4.58 0.13
N ASN A 991 -36.34 -5.42 0.97
CA ASN A 991 -37.55 -6.15 0.61
C ASN A 991 -38.77 -5.22 0.45
N SER A 992 -38.99 -4.31 1.39
CA SER A 992 -40.12 -3.36 1.34
C SER A 992 -40.03 -2.41 0.16
N PHE A 993 -38.85 -1.87 -0.14
CA PHE A 993 -38.60 -0.98 -1.26
C PHE A 993 -38.74 -1.67 -2.62
N ARG A 994 -38.63 -3.00 -2.68
CA ARG A 994 -38.94 -3.78 -3.90
C ARG A 994 -40.44 -3.98 -4.11
N VAL A 995 -41.21 -4.03 -3.02
CA VAL A 995 -42.65 -4.33 -3.08
C VAL A 995 -43.47 -3.09 -3.43
N PHE A 996 -43.12 -1.91 -2.95
CA PHE A 996 -43.91 -0.70 -3.19
C PHE A 996 -43.29 0.18 -4.28
N ASP A 997 -44.12 0.65 -5.22
CA ASP A 997 -43.68 1.57 -6.28
C ASP A 997 -43.48 3.00 -5.73
N ARG A 998 -44.22 3.34 -4.66
CA ARG A 998 -44.13 4.64 -3.99
C ARG A 998 -44.30 4.46 -2.50
N ILE A 999 -43.42 5.08 -1.73
CA ILE A 999 -43.45 5.09 -0.27
C ILE A 999 -43.45 6.53 0.22
N GLN A 1000 -44.30 6.85 1.18
CA GLN A 1000 -44.32 8.14 1.86
C GLN A 1000 -44.02 7.94 3.34
N TYR A 1001 -43.09 8.73 3.87
CA TYR A 1001 -42.74 8.75 5.29
C TYR A 1001 -43.08 10.13 5.87
N LYS A 1002 -44.02 10.19 6.82
CA LYS A 1002 -44.46 11.45 7.43
C LYS A 1002 -44.24 11.42 8.93
N ILE A 1003 -43.49 12.38 9.44
CA ILE A 1003 -43.25 12.59 10.87
C ILE A 1003 -44.18 13.68 11.41
N SER A 1004 -44.74 13.45 12.60
CA SER A 1004 -45.57 14.41 13.34
C SER A 1004 -45.28 14.34 14.84
N GLY A 1005 -45.67 15.36 15.62
CA GLY A 1005 -45.45 15.36 17.08
C GLY A 1005 -43.97 15.32 17.50
N PHE A 1006 -43.08 15.88 16.69
CA PHE A 1006 -41.63 15.82 16.89
C PHE A 1006 -41.19 16.58 18.15
N THR A 1007 -40.51 15.89 19.08
CA THR A 1007 -39.91 16.50 20.27
C THR A 1007 -38.49 15.96 20.46
N ALA A 1008 -37.56 16.82 20.90
CA ALA A 1008 -36.19 16.46 21.18
C ALA A 1008 -35.79 16.96 22.58
N LYS A 1009 -35.22 16.08 23.40
CA LYS A 1009 -34.76 16.37 24.76
C LYS A 1009 -33.31 15.92 24.91
N THR A 1010 -32.40 16.85 25.19
CA THR A 1010 -30.99 16.52 25.44
C THR A 1010 -30.85 15.69 26.72
N LEU A 1011 -30.00 14.66 26.68
CA LEU A 1011 -29.79 13.71 27.79
C LEU A 1011 -28.57 14.04 28.66
N GLY A 1012 -27.79 15.07 28.30
CA GLY A 1012 -26.64 15.55 29.07
C GLY A 1012 -25.32 14.81 28.80
N ASP A 1013 -25.38 13.66 28.13
CA ASP A 1013 -24.24 12.84 27.66
C ASP A 1013 -23.82 13.20 26.22
N GLY A 1014 -24.22 14.37 25.74
CA GLY A 1014 -24.04 14.79 24.35
C GLY A 1014 -25.02 14.20 23.34
N SER A 1015 -25.91 13.32 23.78
CA SER A 1015 -27.01 12.78 22.99
C SER A 1015 -28.34 13.50 23.30
N ALA A 1016 -29.34 13.23 22.46
CA ALA A 1016 -30.71 13.67 22.68
C ALA A 1016 -31.68 12.49 22.48
N GLN A 1017 -32.72 12.45 23.31
CA GLN A 1017 -33.88 11.60 23.11
C GLN A 1017 -34.86 12.33 22.20
N VAL A 1018 -35.25 11.71 21.10
CA VAL A 1018 -36.20 12.24 20.15
C VAL A 1018 -37.44 11.36 20.18
N SER A 1019 -38.62 11.96 20.22
CA SER A 1019 -39.87 11.22 20.11
C SER A 1019 -40.81 11.86 19.09
N TYR A 1020 -41.46 11.02 18.29
CA TYR A 1020 -42.35 11.44 17.21
C TYR A 1020 -43.35 10.33 16.85
N SER A 1021 -44.42 10.72 16.16
CA SER A 1021 -45.36 9.79 15.52
C SER A 1021 -45.08 9.74 14.02
N VAL A 1022 -44.98 8.54 13.46
CA VAL A 1022 -44.75 8.32 12.04
C VAL A 1022 -45.99 7.72 11.38
N LYS A 1023 -46.28 8.18 10.15
CA LYS A 1023 -47.21 7.52 9.22
C LYS A 1023 -46.45 7.11 7.96
N ILE A 1024 -46.46 5.82 7.66
CA ILE A 1024 -45.84 5.21 6.47
C ILE A 1024 -46.96 4.78 5.53
N ALA A 1025 -46.92 5.23 4.28
CA ALA A 1025 -47.89 4.83 3.27
C ALA A 1025 -47.17 4.29 2.02
N GLY A 1026 -47.40 3.01 1.71
CA GLY A 1026 -46.87 2.32 0.54
C GLY A 1026 -47.96 2.05 -0.50
N GLU A 1027 -47.66 2.30 -1.77
CA GLU A 1027 -48.54 2.04 -2.90
C GLU A 1027 -47.83 1.10 -3.89
N ASN A 1028 -48.40 -0.10 -4.12
CA ASN A 1028 -48.03 -0.97 -5.22
C ASN A 1028 -49.13 -0.91 -6.27
N ARG A 1029 -48.86 -0.20 -7.37
CA ARG A 1029 -49.83 0.04 -8.44
C ARG A 1029 -50.12 -1.20 -9.25
N ARG A 1030 -49.13 -2.11 -9.37
CA ARG A 1030 -49.27 -3.36 -10.12
C ARG A 1030 -50.27 -4.31 -9.48
N GLN A 1031 -50.36 -4.30 -8.15
CA GLN A 1031 -51.24 -5.17 -7.37
C GLN A 1031 -52.46 -4.44 -6.80
N HIS A 1032 -52.61 -3.13 -7.08
CA HIS A 1032 -53.60 -2.26 -6.46
C HIS A 1032 -53.60 -2.35 -4.92
N LEU A 1033 -52.41 -2.51 -4.33
CA LEU A 1033 -52.23 -2.67 -2.89
C LEU A 1033 -51.79 -1.34 -2.29
N THR A 1034 -52.58 -0.84 -1.35
CA THR A 1034 -52.24 0.31 -0.51
C THR A 1034 -52.05 -0.17 0.92
N HIS A 1035 -50.90 0.11 1.50
CA HIS A 1035 -50.58 -0.22 2.88
C HIS A 1035 -50.32 1.08 3.65
N GLU A 1036 -50.95 1.23 4.82
CA GLU A 1036 -50.71 2.33 5.75
C GLU A 1036 -50.40 1.80 7.14
N GLU A 1037 -49.33 2.30 7.75
CA GLU A 1037 -48.94 2.01 9.12
C GLU A 1037 -48.73 3.31 9.90
N GLU A 1038 -49.13 3.33 11.17
CA GLU A 1038 -48.91 4.43 12.10
C GLU A 1038 -48.24 3.91 13.37
N SER A 1039 -47.11 4.54 13.75
CA SER A 1039 -46.28 4.11 14.89
C SER A 1039 -45.78 5.31 15.69
N GLN A 1040 -45.55 5.12 17.00
CA GLN A 1040 -44.85 6.10 17.83
C GLN A 1040 -43.42 5.63 18.06
N ILE A 1041 -42.45 6.49 17.70
CA ILE A 1041 -41.03 6.20 17.75
C ILE A 1041 -40.37 7.05 18.84
N VAL A 1042 -39.50 6.41 19.63
CA VAL A 1042 -38.58 7.08 20.55
C VAL A 1042 -37.17 6.62 20.21
N GLU A 1043 -36.29 7.56 19.89
CA GLU A 1043 -34.93 7.31 19.42
C GLU A 1043 -33.93 8.09 20.28
N GLN A 1044 -32.71 7.57 20.39
CA GLN A 1044 -31.56 8.32 20.89
C GLN A 1044 -30.69 8.72 19.70
N VAL A 1045 -30.38 10.01 19.60
CA VAL A 1045 -29.54 10.58 18.54
C VAL A 1045 -28.32 11.25 19.14
N GLY A 1046 -27.21 11.26 18.42
CA GLY A 1046 -25.97 11.87 18.87
C GLY A 1046 -25.02 12.14 17.72
N LEU A 1047 -23.81 12.61 18.03
CA LEU A 1047 -22.77 12.84 17.03
C LEU A 1047 -21.87 11.61 16.94
N VAL A 1048 -21.75 11.02 15.75
CA VAL A 1048 -20.74 10.01 15.41
C VAL A 1048 -19.81 10.67 14.39
N ASP A 1049 -18.53 10.78 14.72
CA ASP A 1049 -17.55 11.49 13.89
C ASP A 1049 -17.97 12.93 13.53
N GLY A 1050 -18.60 13.61 14.48
CA GLY A 1050 -19.10 14.98 14.32
C GLY A 1050 -20.36 15.09 13.45
N GLN A 1051 -20.84 13.98 12.89
CA GLN A 1051 -22.06 13.93 12.09
C GLN A 1051 -23.24 13.45 12.95
N PRO A 1052 -24.43 14.06 12.82
CA PRO A 1052 -25.60 13.59 13.52
C PRO A 1052 -26.02 12.21 13.00
N ARG A 1053 -26.28 11.28 13.92
CA ARG A 1053 -26.72 9.91 13.66
C ARG A 1053 -27.80 9.48 14.64
N ILE A 1054 -28.67 8.56 14.20
CA ILE A 1054 -29.56 7.81 15.08
C ILE A 1054 -28.71 6.72 15.73
N LEU A 1055 -28.55 6.77 17.05
CA LEU A 1055 -27.71 5.83 17.80
C LEU A 1055 -28.47 4.55 18.16
N ARG A 1056 -29.75 4.67 18.50
CA ARG A 1056 -30.64 3.54 18.75
C ARG A 1056 -32.10 3.95 18.72
N THR A 1057 -32.97 2.99 18.43
CA THR A 1057 -34.43 3.15 18.57
C THR A 1057 -34.86 2.49 19.87
N ILE A 1058 -35.30 3.29 20.85
CA ILE A 1058 -35.63 2.84 22.20
C ILE A 1058 -36.99 2.14 22.22
N SER A 1059 -37.99 2.70 21.55
CA SER A 1059 -39.35 2.17 21.53
C SER A 1059 -40.11 2.54 20.27
N GLY A 1060 -41.10 1.71 19.93
CA GLY A 1060 -41.94 1.82 18.73
C GLY A 1060 -41.87 0.52 17.94
N ASN A 1061 -42.97 0.12 17.29
CA ASN A 1061 -42.84 -0.80 16.17
C ASN A 1061 -41.97 -0.08 15.17
N GLN A 1062 -40.81 -0.67 14.91
CA GLN A 1062 -39.85 -0.09 14.00
C GLN A 1062 -40.57 0.29 12.72
N TRP A 1063 -40.11 1.34 12.04
CA TRP A 1063 -40.42 1.60 10.64
C TRP A 1063 -39.95 0.46 9.68
N LEU A 1064 -39.66 -0.72 10.25
CA LEU A 1064 -39.17 -1.97 9.69
C LEU A 1064 -40.22 -3.10 9.76
N ARG A 1065 -41.51 -2.84 9.96
CA ARG A 1065 -42.54 -3.89 9.91
C ARG A 1065 -43.69 -3.61 8.96
#